data_AF-A0A9D2HI74-F1
#
_entry.id   AF-A0A9D2HI74-F1
#
_cell.length_a   1.000
_cell.length_b   1.000
_cell.length_c   1.000
_cell.angle_alpha   90.00
_cell.angle_beta   90.00
_cell.angle_gamma   90.00
#
_symmetry.space_group_name_H-M   'P 1'
#
loop_
_entity.id
_entity.type
_entity.pdbx_description
1 polymer ?
#
loop_
_entity_poly.entity_id
_entity_poly.type
_entity_poly.pdbx_seq_one_letter_code
_entity_poly.pdbx_strand_id
1 'polypeptide(L)'
;MQTIIVFLAGLAIMLFLMMKTKLGAFMSMLFGGLIIGIGCNIGGSETISAITSGFGGTCTSIGLVIIFGTILGAYLEKSNACQRIATSLLRVTGEKKAGAALAATGFLVSIPVFSDVALIMLSPLIKTISKKTGKVVAVLATLTACALLCTNAYVAPTPAPLAVASVLNVDIGVTIAWGLIVSAISTVAAYVFCMCFLDKKPKEWFVENEESKGKNVEFVSEEEMPGFIEALFPILFPIALIVADSVCSVLLPEDSFVLVITGFVGDKNMALVLGIISAILLLKSKLPKGETFAAINDALNTAGPVIFITAAGGALAEVIDVTGVGQIFADLLSASPLPVIVIPFLITAFSEFAQGSGSVAELLAAGLTVPLIDAGLIDPIIAFLSISAGSHCGSHVNNSFFWVFAEFFGYDTKTTLKTLCVGQNIVLAGTGMESISETIRLTNKAAALGAKSALVLTPGFYLTDMGTAALIDYFTKVADHSDIPILLYNVPKFARTNMGAEAVERLSEHPNIIGMKDSSGNVPQLADFLRVSQDDFNVMVGTAGAWYPALALGVQGGIHALANCCPDECVRIQTLFDEGRYEEAKALYLRMLPVNTAVTGTYGVAGLKYAADLLGYKGGYVRSPLQNLSETRKQALHQILKTAELI
;
A
#
# COMPACT_ATOMS: atom_id res chain seq x y z
N MET A 1 26.39 1.12 10.72
CA MET A 1 25.48 1.91 11.59
C MET A 1 25.54 3.41 11.27
N GLN A 2 26.72 4.03 11.15
CA GLN A 2 26.86 5.44 10.76
C GLN A 2 26.20 5.77 9.40
N THR A 3 26.44 4.95 8.36
CA THR A 3 25.81 5.10 7.03
C THR A 3 24.28 5.09 7.08
N ILE A 4 23.67 4.23 7.90
CA ILE A 4 22.21 4.15 8.06
C ILE A 4 21.65 5.42 8.72
N ILE A 5 22.33 5.94 9.76
CA ILE A 5 21.90 7.16 10.44
C ILE A 5 21.94 8.35 9.47
N VAL A 6 23.02 8.45 8.69
CA VAL A 6 23.19 9.54 7.72
C VAL A 6 22.17 9.42 6.58
N PHE A 7 21.92 8.21 6.09
CA PHE A 7 20.87 7.93 5.12
C PHE A 7 19.48 8.38 5.63
N LEU A 8 19.08 7.96 6.84
CA LEU A 8 17.79 8.33 7.42
C LEU A 8 17.67 9.84 7.66
N ALA A 9 18.75 10.49 8.11
CA ALA A 9 18.80 11.93 8.29
C ALA A 9 18.69 12.67 6.95
N GLY A 10 19.41 12.23 5.92
CA GLY A 10 19.35 12.81 4.59
C GLY A 10 17.96 12.68 3.95
N LEU A 11 17.32 11.52 4.12
CA LEU A 11 15.94 11.28 3.67
C LEU A 11 14.94 12.17 4.42
N ALA A 12 15.09 12.33 5.75
CA ALA A 12 14.26 13.23 6.55
C ALA A 12 14.43 14.69 6.14
N ILE A 13 15.66 15.14 5.88
CA ILE A 13 15.95 16.50 5.40
C ILE A 13 15.32 16.71 4.02
N MET A 14 15.47 15.77 3.10
CA MET A 14 14.85 15.83 1.77
C MET A 14 13.33 15.96 1.87
N LEU A 15 12.67 15.12 2.69
CA LEU A 15 11.22 15.19 2.92
C LEU A 15 10.81 16.53 3.53
N PHE A 16 11.60 17.05 4.48
CA PHE A 16 11.36 18.36 5.06
C PHE A 16 11.45 19.47 4.00
N LEU A 17 12.49 19.47 3.16
CA LEU A 17 12.65 20.44 2.08
C LEU A 17 11.44 20.40 1.14
N MET A 18 11.01 19.21 0.74
CA MET A 18 9.90 19.01 -0.18
C MET A 18 8.54 19.45 0.41
N MET A 19 8.28 19.14 1.68
CA MET A 19 6.97 19.37 2.32
C MET A 19 6.82 20.74 2.98
N LYS A 20 7.93 21.41 3.35
CA LYS A 20 7.90 22.67 4.11
C LYS A 20 8.49 23.87 3.36
N THR A 21 9.24 23.65 2.28
CA THR A 21 9.83 24.74 1.51
C THR A 21 9.22 24.86 0.12
N LYS A 22 9.57 25.93 -0.61
CA LYS A 22 9.16 26.16 -2.00
C LYS A 22 10.11 25.56 -3.03
N LEU A 23 11.06 24.71 -2.62
CA LEU A 23 12.07 24.12 -3.53
C LEU A 23 11.47 23.11 -4.52
N GLY A 24 10.30 22.56 -4.23
CA GLY A 24 9.67 21.52 -5.06
C GLY A 24 10.39 20.17 -4.98
N ALA A 25 9.78 19.14 -5.56
CA ALA A 25 10.27 17.76 -5.48
C ALA A 25 11.63 17.57 -6.16
N PHE A 26 11.80 18.12 -7.36
CA PHE A 26 13.02 18.03 -8.16
C PHE A 26 14.27 18.48 -7.40
N MET A 27 14.29 19.73 -6.92
CA MET A 27 15.45 20.27 -6.21
C MET A 27 15.67 19.55 -4.88
N SER A 28 14.59 19.21 -4.18
CA SER A 28 14.69 18.51 -2.89
C SER A 28 15.38 17.17 -3.03
N MET A 29 15.08 16.39 -4.07
CA MET A 29 15.72 15.09 -4.32
C MET A 29 17.20 15.21 -4.68
N LEU A 30 17.58 16.19 -5.51
CA LEU A 30 19.00 16.42 -5.84
C LEU A 30 19.81 16.86 -4.62
N PHE A 31 19.26 17.76 -3.78
CA PHE A 31 19.89 18.13 -2.52
C PHE A 31 19.94 16.97 -1.53
N GLY A 32 18.88 16.16 -1.45
CA GLY A 32 18.84 14.93 -0.66
C GLY A 32 19.95 13.96 -1.06
N GLY A 33 20.12 13.72 -2.35
CA GLY A 33 21.20 12.91 -2.91
C GLY A 33 22.58 13.47 -2.54
N LEU A 34 22.81 14.78 -2.69
CA LEU A 34 24.09 15.40 -2.29
C LEU A 34 24.39 15.19 -0.80
N ILE A 35 23.40 15.40 0.07
CA ILE A 35 23.55 15.23 1.52
C ILE A 35 23.85 13.77 1.87
N ILE A 36 23.12 12.82 1.27
CA ILE A 36 23.28 11.39 1.52
C ILE A 36 24.65 10.92 1.03
N GLY A 37 25.03 11.23 -0.21
CA GLY A 37 26.31 10.80 -0.78
C GLY A 37 27.50 11.33 0.01
N ILE A 38 27.56 12.64 0.23
CA ILE A 38 28.66 13.26 0.99
C ILE A 38 28.67 12.73 2.43
N GLY A 39 27.50 12.63 3.06
CA GLY A 39 27.38 12.19 4.43
C GLY A 39 27.72 10.71 4.66
N CYS A 40 27.49 9.85 3.66
CA CYS A 40 27.91 8.45 3.66
C CYS A 40 29.39 8.26 3.30
N ASN A 41 30.12 9.36 3.04
CA ASN A 41 31.55 9.39 2.81
C ASN A 41 32.02 8.67 1.53
N ILE A 42 31.18 8.61 0.48
CA ILE A 42 31.59 8.16 -0.87
C ILE A 42 32.38 9.24 -1.62
N GLY A 43 32.43 10.48 -1.10
CA GLY A 43 33.18 11.58 -1.68
C GLY A 43 32.38 12.42 -2.68
N GLY A 44 32.73 13.71 -2.79
CA GLY A 44 31.94 14.68 -3.56
C GLY A 44 31.91 14.40 -5.07
N SER A 45 33.04 13.97 -5.65
CA SER A 45 33.11 13.65 -7.08
C SER A 45 32.27 12.43 -7.44
N GLU A 46 32.33 11.38 -6.61
CA GLU A 46 31.54 10.16 -6.79
C GLU A 46 30.05 10.44 -6.59
N THR A 47 29.70 11.26 -5.59
CA THR A 47 28.31 11.70 -5.38
C THR A 47 27.76 12.43 -6.60
N ILE A 48 28.52 13.37 -7.19
CA ILE A 48 28.09 14.09 -8.40
C ILE A 48 27.95 13.10 -9.57
N SER A 49 28.91 12.19 -9.74
CA SER A 49 28.87 11.17 -10.78
C SER A 49 27.62 10.30 -10.65
N ALA A 50 27.31 9.81 -9.45
CA ALA A 50 26.11 9.01 -9.16
C ALA A 50 24.83 9.80 -9.48
N ILE A 51 24.72 11.06 -9.07
CA ILE A 51 23.57 11.92 -9.41
C ILE A 51 23.40 12.02 -10.93
N THR A 52 24.47 12.35 -11.66
CA THR A 52 24.39 12.51 -13.12
C THR A 52 24.11 11.20 -13.85
N SER A 53 24.67 10.08 -13.36
CA SER A 53 24.47 8.74 -13.90
C SER A 53 23.01 8.29 -13.70
N GLY A 54 22.50 8.34 -12.47
CA GLY A 54 21.12 7.96 -12.15
C GLY A 54 20.09 8.83 -12.86
N PHE A 55 20.35 10.14 -12.94
CA PHE A 55 19.52 11.08 -13.69
C PHE A 55 19.47 10.73 -15.19
N GLY A 56 20.63 10.54 -15.82
CA GLY A 56 20.76 10.24 -17.24
C GLY A 56 20.23 8.85 -17.60
N GLY A 57 20.48 7.85 -16.74
CA GLY A 57 19.96 6.49 -16.87
C GLY A 57 18.43 6.47 -16.87
N THR A 58 17.81 7.21 -15.94
CA THR A 58 16.34 7.33 -15.87
C THR A 58 15.77 8.07 -17.07
N CYS A 59 16.39 9.18 -17.50
CA CYS A 59 15.98 9.86 -18.74
C CYS A 59 16.04 8.93 -19.96
N THR A 60 17.09 8.11 -20.05
CA THR A 60 17.26 7.13 -21.13
C THR A 60 16.20 6.02 -21.06
N SER A 61 15.90 5.51 -19.86
CA SER A 61 15.04 4.34 -19.70
C SER A 61 13.55 4.66 -19.88
N ILE A 62 13.07 5.83 -19.42
CA ILE A 62 11.64 6.16 -19.42
C ILE A 62 11.30 7.50 -20.08
N GLY A 63 12.28 8.40 -20.33
CA GLY A 63 12.00 9.76 -20.79
C GLY A 63 11.25 9.83 -22.13
N LEU A 64 11.73 9.11 -23.14
CA LEU A 64 11.05 9.01 -24.44
C LEU A 64 9.66 8.40 -24.32
N VAL A 65 9.51 7.41 -23.44
CA VAL A 65 8.24 6.75 -23.22
C VAL A 65 7.22 7.69 -22.59
N ILE A 66 7.63 8.51 -21.61
CA ILE A 66 6.76 9.54 -21.04
C ILE A 66 6.32 10.52 -22.13
N ILE A 67 7.25 10.97 -22.98
CA ILE A 67 6.94 11.88 -24.11
C ILE A 67 5.89 11.25 -25.03
N PHE A 68 6.17 10.05 -25.55
CA PHE A 68 5.29 9.41 -26.53
C PHE A 68 3.95 8.97 -25.91
N GLY A 69 3.97 8.48 -24.67
CA GLY A 69 2.77 8.14 -23.93
C GLY A 69 1.88 9.37 -23.67
N THR A 70 2.46 10.51 -23.34
CA THR A 70 1.71 11.77 -23.13
C THR A 70 1.15 12.29 -24.46
N ILE A 71 1.91 12.19 -25.56
CA ILE A 71 1.41 12.56 -26.89
C ILE A 71 0.23 11.67 -27.29
N LEU A 72 0.38 10.35 -27.15
CA LEU A 72 -0.70 9.39 -27.44
C LEU A 72 -1.94 9.69 -26.58
N GLY A 73 -1.74 9.91 -25.27
CA GLY A 73 -2.81 10.30 -24.35
C GLY A 73 -3.54 11.58 -24.77
N ALA A 74 -2.79 12.61 -25.17
CA ALA A 74 -3.37 13.87 -25.65
C ALA A 74 -4.20 13.68 -26.93
N TYR A 75 -3.74 12.84 -27.86
CA TYR A 75 -4.54 12.49 -29.05
C TYR A 75 -5.83 11.75 -28.70
N LEU A 76 -5.77 10.80 -27.76
CA LEU A 76 -6.95 10.04 -27.31
C LEU A 76 -7.95 10.91 -26.55
N GLU A 77 -7.46 11.86 -25.75
CA GLU A 77 -8.29 12.80 -25.01
C GLU A 77 -8.98 13.79 -25.95
N LYS A 78 -8.21 14.49 -26.80
CA LYS A 78 -8.74 15.51 -27.72
C LYS A 78 -9.66 14.97 -28.82
N SER A 79 -9.56 13.67 -29.13
CA SER A 79 -10.45 13.00 -30.08
C SER A 79 -11.67 12.35 -29.42
N ASN A 80 -11.84 12.49 -28.10
CA ASN A 80 -12.89 11.82 -27.32
C ASN A 80 -12.83 10.28 -27.37
N ALA A 81 -11.71 9.69 -27.81
CA ALA A 81 -11.51 8.24 -27.85
C ALA A 81 -11.60 7.62 -26.44
N CYS A 82 -11.07 8.30 -25.42
CA CYS A 82 -11.19 7.85 -24.03
C CYS A 82 -12.65 7.76 -23.57
N GLN A 83 -13.51 8.70 -24.00
CA GLN A 83 -14.95 8.66 -23.69
C GLN A 83 -15.64 7.48 -24.35
N ARG A 84 -15.28 7.16 -25.60
CA ARG A 84 -15.79 5.96 -26.28
C ARG A 84 -15.41 4.68 -25.54
N ILE A 85 -14.13 4.53 -25.20
CA ILE A 85 -13.63 3.33 -24.49
C ILE A 85 -14.31 3.20 -23.13
N ALA A 86 -14.34 4.27 -22.34
CA ALA A 86 -15.01 4.29 -21.05
C ALA A 86 -16.50 3.90 -21.18
N THR A 87 -17.21 4.48 -22.15
CA THR A 87 -18.64 4.17 -22.37
C THR A 87 -18.86 2.71 -22.75
N SER A 88 -18.07 2.17 -23.68
CA SER A 88 -18.16 0.77 -24.09
C SER A 88 -17.81 -0.18 -22.96
N LEU A 89 -16.74 0.10 -22.20
CA LEU A 89 -16.32 -0.71 -21.07
C LEU A 89 -17.41 -0.77 -19.98
N LEU A 90 -18.00 0.38 -19.66
CA LEU A 90 -19.06 0.48 -18.65
C LEU A 90 -20.39 -0.11 -19.12
N ARG A 91 -20.67 -0.16 -20.44
CA ARG A 91 -21.83 -0.91 -20.96
C ARG A 91 -21.73 -2.41 -20.68
N VAL A 92 -20.53 -2.97 -20.73
CA VAL A 92 -20.30 -4.41 -20.49
C VAL A 92 -20.19 -4.71 -18.99
N THR A 93 -19.43 -3.89 -18.26
CA THR A 93 -19.07 -4.18 -16.86
C THR A 93 -20.04 -3.56 -15.85
N GLY A 94 -20.72 -2.47 -16.22
CA GLY A 94 -21.54 -1.65 -15.34
C GLY A 94 -20.72 -0.66 -14.50
N GLU A 95 -21.32 0.47 -14.14
CA GLU A 95 -20.66 1.55 -13.38
C GLU A 95 -20.15 1.10 -12.00
N LYS A 96 -20.89 0.20 -11.34
CA LYS A 96 -20.50 -0.34 -10.03
C LYS A 96 -19.19 -1.14 -10.07
N LYS A 97 -18.88 -1.78 -11.20
CA LYS A 97 -17.70 -2.63 -11.39
C LYS A 97 -16.57 -1.94 -12.16
N ALA A 98 -16.65 -0.62 -12.36
CA ALA A 98 -15.65 0.14 -13.08
C ALA A 98 -14.23 -0.03 -12.51
N GLY A 99 -14.10 -0.09 -11.18
CA GLY A 99 -12.82 -0.37 -10.51
C GLY A 99 -12.26 -1.74 -10.89
N ALA A 100 -13.09 -2.78 -10.92
CA ALA A 100 -12.64 -4.13 -11.25
C ALA A 100 -12.21 -4.24 -12.72
N ALA A 101 -12.92 -3.56 -13.61
CA ALA A 101 -12.56 -3.47 -15.02
C ALA A 101 -11.18 -2.80 -15.20
N LEU A 102 -10.93 -1.72 -14.46
CA LEU A 102 -9.67 -0.99 -14.47
C LEU A 102 -8.51 -1.78 -13.82
N ALA A 103 -8.77 -2.53 -12.74
CA ALA A 103 -7.80 -3.43 -12.13
C ALA A 103 -7.41 -4.56 -13.10
N ALA A 104 -8.39 -5.21 -13.74
CA ALA A 104 -8.14 -6.25 -14.74
C ALA A 104 -7.36 -5.70 -15.96
N THR A 105 -7.68 -4.48 -16.38
CA THR A 105 -6.92 -3.80 -17.45
C THR A 105 -5.47 -3.58 -17.04
N GLY A 106 -5.21 -3.06 -15.84
CA GLY A 106 -3.85 -2.90 -15.31
C GLY A 106 -3.11 -4.24 -15.22
N PHE A 107 -3.75 -5.24 -14.63
CA PHE A 107 -3.18 -6.58 -14.48
C PHE A 107 -2.73 -7.18 -15.82
N LEU A 108 -3.54 -7.05 -16.88
CA LEU A 108 -3.23 -7.62 -18.19
C LEU A 108 -2.20 -6.79 -18.97
N VAL A 109 -2.33 -5.47 -18.94
CA VAL A 109 -1.46 -4.57 -19.70
C VAL A 109 -0.04 -4.59 -19.16
N SER A 110 0.15 -4.82 -17.86
CA SER A 110 1.49 -4.82 -17.27
C SER A 110 2.33 -6.08 -17.50
N ILE A 111 1.75 -7.15 -18.06
CA ILE A 111 2.52 -8.36 -18.43
C ILE A 111 3.57 -8.01 -19.50
N PRO A 112 3.20 -7.38 -20.63
CA PRO A 112 4.17 -6.97 -21.65
C PRO A 112 4.75 -5.57 -21.45
N VAL A 113 4.05 -4.68 -20.74
CA VAL A 113 4.42 -3.27 -20.67
C VAL A 113 4.86 -2.90 -19.26
N PHE A 114 5.92 -2.10 -19.15
CA PHE A 114 6.35 -1.51 -17.88
C PHE A 114 5.21 -0.69 -17.25
N SER A 115 5.06 -0.80 -15.93
CA SER A 115 3.95 -0.18 -15.20
C SER A 115 3.87 1.33 -15.41
N ASP A 116 5.00 2.04 -15.48
CA ASP A 116 5.04 3.49 -15.72
C ASP A 116 4.32 3.84 -17.03
N VAL A 117 4.70 3.15 -18.10
CA VAL A 117 4.22 3.38 -19.47
C VAL A 117 2.74 3.10 -19.56
N ALA A 118 2.33 1.97 -19.00
CA ALA A 118 0.95 1.55 -18.98
C ALA A 118 0.07 2.52 -18.18
N LEU A 119 0.55 3.01 -17.03
CA LEU A 119 -0.17 3.99 -16.22
C LEU A 119 -0.39 5.30 -16.99
N ILE A 120 0.63 5.77 -17.70
CA ILE A 120 0.57 6.98 -18.54
C ILE A 120 -0.50 6.83 -19.62
N MET A 121 -0.47 5.72 -20.35
CA MET A 121 -1.43 5.41 -21.41
C MET A 121 -2.86 5.26 -20.88
N LEU A 122 -3.03 4.72 -19.68
CA LEU A 122 -4.33 4.51 -19.05
C LEU A 122 -4.84 5.74 -18.29
N SER A 123 -3.98 6.72 -17.98
CA SER A 123 -4.35 7.89 -17.16
C SER A 123 -5.54 8.69 -17.72
N PRO A 124 -5.67 8.98 -19.04
CA PRO A 124 -6.81 9.74 -19.54
C PRO A 124 -8.10 8.90 -19.49
N LEU A 125 -7.98 7.58 -19.67
CA LEU A 125 -9.10 6.65 -19.52
C LEU A 125 -9.60 6.58 -18.07
N ILE A 126 -8.69 6.51 -17.09
CA ILE A 126 -9.01 6.50 -15.66
C ILE A 126 -9.77 7.79 -15.27
N LYS A 127 -9.26 8.95 -15.69
CA LYS A 127 -9.92 10.25 -15.46
C LYS A 127 -11.32 10.29 -16.08
N THR A 128 -11.47 9.76 -17.30
CA THR A 128 -12.75 9.69 -18.00
C THR A 128 -13.76 8.77 -17.30
N ILE A 129 -13.33 7.58 -16.86
CA ILE A 129 -14.18 6.63 -16.13
C ILE A 129 -14.59 7.18 -14.77
N SER A 130 -13.66 7.81 -14.04
CA SER A 130 -13.95 8.50 -12.78
C SER A 130 -15.07 9.52 -12.96
N LYS A 131 -14.96 10.38 -13.98
CA LYS A 131 -15.98 11.41 -14.24
C LYS A 131 -17.34 10.82 -14.59
N LYS A 132 -17.37 9.72 -15.35
CA LYS A 132 -18.61 9.04 -15.75
C LYS A 132 -19.30 8.30 -14.60
N THR A 133 -18.51 7.70 -13.71
CA THR A 133 -19.02 6.89 -12.58
C THR A 133 -19.23 7.69 -11.30
N GLY A 134 -18.71 8.92 -11.23
CA GLY A 134 -18.69 9.74 -10.01
C GLY A 134 -17.68 9.29 -8.96
N LYS A 135 -16.91 8.22 -9.22
CA LYS A 135 -15.86 7.72 -8.31
C LYS A 135 -14.66 8.66 -8.30
N VAL A 136 -13.94 8.71 -7.18
CA VAL A 136 -12.76 9.56 -7.03
C VAL A 136 -11.62 9.06 -7.92
N VAL A 137 -10.97 9.95 -8.69
CA VAL A 137 -9.86 9.61 -9.60
C VAL A 137 -8.76 8.88 -8.85
N ALA A 138 -8.37 9.35 -7.66
CA ALA A 138 -7.31 8.76 -6.84
C ALA A 138 -7.56 7.28 -6.54
N VAL A 139 -8.80 6.90 -6.23
CA VAL A 139 -9.18 5.53 -5.91
C VAL A 139 -8.98 4.62 -7.11
N LEU A 140 -9.47 5.05 -8.28
CA LEU A 140 -9.34 4.28 -9.52
C LEU A 140 -7.89 4.24 -10.01
N ALA A 141 -7.18 5.36 -9.90
CA ALA A 141 -5.77 5.47 -10.26
C ALA A 141 -4.90 4.56 -9.39
N THR A 142 -5.06 4.60 -8.06
CA THR A 142 -4.30 3.75 -7.13
C THR A 142 -4.60 2.28 -7.39
N LEU A 143 -5.86 1.93 -7.63
CA LEU A 143 -6.23 0.56 -7.96
C LEU A 143 -5.53 0.06 -9.24
N THR A 144 -5.60 0.84 -10.32
CA THR A 144 -4.92 0.48 -11.57
C THR A 144 -3.41 0.43 -11.40
N ALA A 145 -2.83 1.39 -10.68
CA ALA A 145 -1.41 1.45 -10.39
C ALA A 145 -0.94 0.21 -9.61
N CYS A 146 -1.63 -0.18 -8.54
CA CYS A 146 -1.32 -1.39 -7.80
C CYS A 146 -1.45 -2.65 -8.66
N ALA A 147 -2.48 -2.76 -9.50
CA ALA A 147 -2.65 -3.91 -10.40
C ALA A 147 -1.53 -4.00 -11.45
N LEU A 148 -1.09 -2.85 -11.99
CA LEU A 148 0.06 -2.78 -12.90
C LEU A 148 1.32 -3.27 -12.19
N LEU A 149 1.62 -2.67 -11.04
CA LEU A 149 2.78 -3.00 -10.21
C LEU A 149 2.80 -4.50 -9.87
N CYS A 150 1.71 -5.05 -9.31
CA CYS A 150 1.63 -6.47 -8.95
C CYS A 150 2.00 -7.41 -10.10
N THR A 151 1.56 -7.14 -11.32
CA THR A 151 1.95 -8.03 -12.43
C THR A 151 3.39 -7.79 -12.88
N ASN A 152 3.87 -6.56 -12.82
CA ASN A 152 5.23 -6.21 -13.24
C ASN A 152 6.32 -6.87 -12.40
N ALA A 153 6.09 -7.12 -11.11
CA ALA A 153 7.06 -7.82 -10.25
C ALA A 153 7.01 -9.34 -10.29
N TYR A 154 5.87 -9.91 -10.64
CA TYR A 154 5.67 -11.35 -10.46
C TYR A 154 5.76 -12.12 -11.77
N VAL A 155 5.50 -11.49 -12.91
CA VAL A 155 5.23 -12.19 -14.16
C VAL A 155 6.28 -11.87 -15.22
N ALA A 156 7.13 -12.84 -15.54
CA ALA A 156 7.93 -12.79 -16.77
C ALA A 156 7.00 -12.76 -18.00
N PRO A 157 7.29 -12.01 -19.07
CA PRO A 157 8.62 -11.65 -19.59
C PRO A 157 9.14 -10.28 -19.12
N THR A 158 8.52 -9.65 -18.12
CA THR A 158 9.03 -8.38 -17.60
C THR A 158 10.50 -8.52 -17.16
N PRO A 159 11.36 -7.51 -17.41
CA PRO A 159 12.80 -7.71 -17.28
C PRO A 159 13.28 -8.09 -15.88
N ALA A 160 12.64 -7.60 -14.81
CA ALA A 160 13.07 -7.91 -13.45
C ALA A 160 12.71 -9.35 -13.05
N PRO A 161 11.46 -9.81 -13.19
CA PRO A 161 11.10 -11.22 -13.00
C PRO A 161 11.90 -12.17 -13.88
N LEU A 162 12.15 -11.80 -15.14
CA LEU A 162 12.97 -12.62 -16.03
C LEU A 162 14.42 -12.74 -15.53
N ALA A 163 15.00 -11.63 -15.06
CA ALA A 163 16.36 -11.60 -14.53
C ALA A 163 16.47 -12.37 -13.20
N VAL A 164 15.51 -12.21 -12.29
CA VAL A 164 15.46 -12.98 -11.03
C VAL A 164 15.34 -14.47 -11.35
N ALA A 165 14.46 -14.86 -12.28
CA ALA A 165 14.30 -16.25 -12.68
C ALA A 165 15.62 -16.85 -13.21
N SER A 166 16.37 -16.07 -13.99
CA SER A 166 17.70 -16.45 -14.47
C SER A 166 18.72 -16.59 -13.34
N VAL A 167 18.80 -15.63 -12.41
CA VAL A 167 19.74 -15.65 -11.27
C VAL A 167 19.48 -16.82 -10.33
N LEU A 168 18.20 -17.13 -10.07
CA LEU A 168 17.79 -18.24 -9.21
C LEU A 168 17.79 -19.60 -9.94
N ASN A 169 18.10 -19.61 -11.24
CA ASN A 169 18.12 -20.80 -12.10
C ASN A 169 16.79 -21.59 -12.07
N VAL A 170 15.66 -20.89 -12.17
CA VAL A 170 14.31 -21.48 -12.15
C VAL A 170 13.67 -21.49 -13.53
N ASP A 171 12.81 -22.48 -13.76
CA ASP A 171 12.07 -22.60 -15.02
C ASP A 171 11.14 -21.40 -15.24
N ILE A 172 11.29 -20.73 -16.38
CA ILE A 172 10.52 -19.52 -16.72
C ILE A 172 9.02 -19.85 -16.81
N GLY A 173 8.63 -20.99 -17.37
CA GLY A 173 7.23 -21.39 -17.47
C GLY A 173 6.57 -21.55 -16.10
N VAL A 174 7.28 -22.16 -15.15
CA VAL A 174 6.83 -22.32 -13.76
C VAL A 174 6.73 -20.98 -13.04
N THR A 175 7.71 -20.09 -13.21
CA THR A 175 7.66 -18.74 -12.60
C THR A 175 6.50 -17.91 -13.13
N ILE A 176 6.20 -17.98 -14.43
CA ILE A 176 5.04 -17.29 -15.03
C ILE A 176 3.74 -17.82 -14.44
N ALA A 177 3.59 -19.15 -14.35
CA ALA A 177 2.37 -19.76 -13.83
C ALA A 177 2.07 -19.34 -12.38
N TRP A 178 3.08 -19.44 -11.50
CA TRP A 178 2.93 -19.03 -10.11
C TRP A 178 2.84 -17.51 -9.94
N GLY A 179 3.61 -16.75 -10.71
CA GLY A 179 3.58 -15.29 -10.72
C GLY A 179 2.20 -14.74 -11.06
N LEU A 180 1.52 -15.31 -12.06
CA LEU A 180 0.15 -14.92 -12.42
C LEU A 180 -0.84 -15.17 -11.29
N ILE A 181 -0.73 -16.31 -10.60
CA ILE A 181 -1.61 -16.65 -9.48
C ILE A 181 -1.40 -15.66 -8.32
N VAL A 182 -0.15 -15.43 -7.92
CA VAL A 182 0.14 -14.57 -6.78
C VAL A 182 -0.15 -13.10 -7.10
N SER A 183 0.20 -12.62 -8.31
CA SER A 183 -0.17 -11.27 -8.75
C SER A 183 -1.69 -11.07 -8.75
N ALA A 184 -2.47 -12.08 -9.15
CA ALA A 184 -3.93 -11.97 -9.16
C ALA A 184 -4.48 -11.83 -7.74
N ILE A 185 -3.95 -12.59 -6.79
CA ILE A 185 -4.30 -12.49 -5.37
C ILE A 185 -3.94 -11.10 -4.83
N SER A 186 -2.72 -10.60 -5.11
CA SER A 186 -2.27 -9.27 -4.70
C SER A 186 -3.12 -8.15 -5.32
N THR A 187 -3.54 -8.31 -6.58
CA THR A 187 -4.43 -7.37 -7.26
C THR A 187 -5.83 -7.35 -6.63
N VAL A 188 -6.35 -8.51 -6.21
CA VAL A 188 -7.62 -8.58 -5.47
C VAL A 188 -7.49 -7.90 -4.10
N ALA A 189 -6.35 -8.07 -3.40
CA ALA A 189 -6.10 -7.37 -2.14
C ALA A 189 -6.06 -5.84 -2.35
N ALA A 190 -5.39 -5.37 -3.39
CA ALA A 190 -5.39 -3.95 -3.77
C ALA A 190 -6.79 -3.42 -4.14
N TYR A 191 -7.61 -4.25 -4.81
CA TYR A 191 -9.00 -3.94 -5.08
C TYR A 191 -9.82 -3.75 -3.81
N VAL A 192 -9.72 -4.69 -2.86
CA VAL A 192 -10.40 -4.60 -1.57
C VAL A 192 -9.95 -3.35 -0.83
N PHE A 193 -8.65 -3.08 -0.76
CA PHE A 193 -8.15 -1.85 -0.14
C PHE A 193 -8.74 -0.58 -0.79
N CYS A 194 -8.68 -0.47 -2.11
CA CYS A 194 -9.17 0.72 -2.80
C CYS A 194 -10.69 0.91 -2.64
N MET A 195 -11.48 -0.16 -2.79
CA MET A 195 -12.94 -0.07 -2.76
C MET A 195 -13.52 -0.03 -1.34
N CYS A 196 -12.92 -0.73 -0.38
CA CYS A 196 -13.44 -0.80 0.99
C CYS A 196 -12.90 0.31 1.89
N PHE A 197 -11.70 0.84 1.62
CA PHE A 197 -11.06 1.87 2.44
C PHE A 197 -10.95 3.22 1.74
N LEU A 198 -10.30 3.30 0.56
CA LEU A 198 -10.08 4.60 -0.11
C LEU A 198 -11.38 5.21 -0.66
N ASP A 199 -12.27 4.42 -1.26
CA ASP A 199 -13.55 4.89 -1.85
C ASP A 199 -14.49 5.50 -0.79
N LYS A 200 -14.28 5.17 0.50
CA LYS A 200 -15.05 5.71 1.62
C LYS A 200 -14.49 7.02 2.18
N LYS A 201 -13.34 7.50 1.69
CA LYS A 201 -12.73 8.75 2.18
C LYS A 201 -13.41 9.97 1.57
N PRO A 202 -13.53 11.07 2.35
CA PRO A 202 -14.10 12.31 1.84
C PRO A 202 -13.19 12.93 0.77
N LYS A 203 -13.74 13.73 -0.14
CA LYS A 203 -12.99 14.26 -1.30
C LYS A 203 -11.81 15.14 -0.87
N GLU A 204 -11.96 15.86 0.23
CA GLU A 204 -10.94 16.71 0.86
C GLU A 204 -9.71 15.94 1.34
N TRP A 205 -9.83 14.61 1.47
CA TRP A 205 -8.72 13.74 1.81
C TRP A 205 -7.69 13.62 0.68
N PHE A 206 -8.11 13.88 -0.57
CA PHE A 206 -7.29 13.85 -1.77
C PHE A 206 -6.97 15.29 -2.20
N VAL A 207 -5.76 15.75 -1.87
CA VAL A 207 -5.31 17.11 -2.18
C VAL A 207 -4.68 17.13 -3.56
N GLU A 208 -5.31 17.84 -4.48
CA GLU A 208 -4.79 18.11 -5.82
C GLU A 208 -3.89 19.34 -5.82
N ASN A 209 -2.79 19.31 -6.56
CA ASN A 209 -1.93 20.46 -6.81
C ASN A 209 -2.69 21.49 -7.65
N GLU A 210 -2.63 22.78 -7.28
CA GLU A 210 -3.38 23.84 -7.97
C GLU A 210 -3.03 23.97 -9.45
N GLU A 211 -1.78 23.67 -9.81
CA GLU A 211 -1.27 23.68 -11.20
C GLU A 211 -1.78 22.51 -12.04
N SER A 212 -2.25 21.43 -11.39
CA SER A 212 -2.69 20.18 -12.03
C SER A 212 -4.21 20.03 -12.10
N LYS A 213 -4.98 21.06 -11.69
CA LYS A 213 -6.45 21.11 -11.89
C LYS A 213 -6.75 21.04 -13.39
N GLY A 214 -6.95 19.82 -13.87
CA GLY A 214 -7.26 19.56 -15.27
C GLY A 214 -8.52 20.30 -15.71
N LYS A 215 -8.58 20.62 -17.01
CA LYS A 215 -9.79 21.18 -17.61
C LYS A 215 -10.97 20.22 -17.37
N ASN A 216 -12.14 20.76 -17.09
CA ASN A 216 -13.36 19.97 -16.98
C ASN A 216 -13.59 19.18 -18.28
N VAL A 217 -13.49 17.85 -18.24
CA VAL A 217 -13.79 16.98 -19.39
C VAL A 217 -15.29 17.04 -19.71
N GLU A 218 -15.72 17.83 -20.69
CA GLU A 218 -17.13 17.84 -21.11
C GLU A 218 -17.47 16.55 -21.87
N PHE A 219 -18.59 15.91 -21.51
CA PHE A 219 -19.04 14.71 -22.21
C PHE A 219 -19.75 15.11 -23.49
N VAL A 220 -19.22 14.64 -24.62
CA VAL A 220 -19.77 14.91 -25.95
C VAL A 220 -20.83 13.87 -26.33
N SER A 221 -21.62 14.17 -27.34
CA SER A 221 -22.60 13.22 -27.89
C SER A 221 -21.90 11.97 -28.47
N GLU A 222 -22.59 10.83 -28.52
CA GLU A 222 -21.99 9.59 -29.06
C GLU A 222 -21.61 9.71 -30.55
N GLU A 223 -22.18 10.68 -31.28
CA GLU A 223 -21.90 10.94 -32.70
C GLU A 223 -20.56 11.66 -32.92
N GLU A 224 -20.12 12.44 -31.92
CA GLU A 224 -18.84 13.14 -31.93
C GLU A 224 -17.67 12.22 -31.56
N MET A 225 -17.94 11.07 -30.93
CA MET A 225 -16.93 10.09 -30.56
C MET A 225 -16.51 9.20 -31.75
N PRO A 226 -15.24 8.74 -31.82
CA PRO A 226 -14.78 7.76 -32.80
C PRO A 226 -15.43 6.38 -32.57
N GLY A 227 -15.27 5.46 -33.53
CA GLY A 227 -15.66 4.07 -33.36
C GLY A 227 -14.89 3.38 -32.23
N PHE A 228 -15.46 2.33 -31.62
CA PHE A 228 -14.80 1.65 -30.49
C PHE A 228 -13.45 1.03 -30.89
N ILE A 229 -13.38 0.38 -32.06
CA ILE A 229 -12.13 -0.20 -32.58
C ILE A 229 -11.13 0.91 -32.91
N GLU A 230 -11.57 2.00 -33.54
CA GLU A 230 -10.72 3.16 -33.86
C GLU A 230 -10.14 3.81 -32.59
N ALA A 231 -10.92 3.88 -31.52
CA ALA A 231 -10.48 4.40 -30.23
C ALA A 231 -9.50 3.47 -29.51
N LEU A 232 -9.74 2.16 -29.57
CA LEU A 232 -8.98 1.16 -28.81
C LEU A 232 -7.68 0.74 -29.51
N PHE A 233 -7.66 0.76 -30.84
CA PHE A 233 -6.53 0.30 -31.65
C PHE A 233 -5.21 1.02 -31.32
N PRO A 234 -5.16 2.35 -31.17
CA PRO A 234 -3.90 3.04 -30.84
C PRO A 234 -3.30 2.70 -29.48
N ILE A 235 -4.10 2.13 -28.57
CA ILE A 235 -3.65 1.62 -27.27
C ILE A 235 -3.19 0.17 -27.40
N LEU A 236 -4.01 -0.69 -28.03
CA LEU A 236 -3.71 -2.12 -28.12
C LEU A 236 -2.61 -2.45 -29.13
N PHE A 237 -2.46 -1.65 -30.19
CA PHE A 237 -1.45 -1.86 -31.23
C PHE A 237 -0.01 -1.82 -30.69
N PRO A 238 0.44 -0.75 -29.99
CA PRO A 238 1.78 -0.75 -29.39
C PRO A 238 1.96 -1.89 -28.38
N ILE A 239 0.95 -2.18 -27.57
CA ILE A 239 0.98 -3.29 -26.60
C ILE A 239 1.19 -4.63 -27.33
N ALA A 240 0.46 -4.88 -28.41
CA ALA A 240 0.56 -6.12 -29.17
C ALA A 240 1.94 -6.30 -29.82
N LEU A 241 2.58 -5.22 -30.28
CA LEU A 241 3.95 -5.26 -30.82
C LEU A 241 4.97 -5.63 -29.73
N ILE A 242 4.86 -5.02 -28.55
CA ILE A 242 5.74 -5.32 -27.40
C ILE A 242 5.53 -6.77 -26.93
N VAL A 243 4.28 -7.25 -26.88
CA VAL A 243 3.96 -8.65 -26.58
C VAL A 243 4.59 -9.58 -27.59
N ALA A 244 4.45 -9.28 -28.89
CA ALA A 244 4.97 -10.12 -29.96
C ALA A 244 6.49 -10.27 -29.82
N ASP A 245 7.21 -9.18 -29.56
CA ASP A 245 8.65 -9.25 -29.29
C ASP A 245 8.98 -10.07 -28.05
N SER A 246 8.32 -9.79 -26.93
CA SER A 246 8.56 -10.50 -25.66
C SER A 246 8.29 -12.00 -25.74
N VAL A 247 7.33 -12.43 -26.57
CA VAL A 247 7.04 -13.85 -26.82
C VAL A 247 8.07 -14.44 -27.79
N CYS A 248 8.40 -13.73 -28.86
CA CYS A 248 9.39 -14.17 -29.83
C CYS A 248 10.78 -14.32 -29.21
N SER A 249 11.19 -13.43 -28.31
CA SER A 249 12.49 -13.48 -27.63
C SER A 249 12.66 -14.70 -26.72
N VAL A 250 11.55 -15.26 -26.22
CA VAL A 250 11.56 -16.46 -25.39
C VAL A 250 11.49 -17.74 -26.24
N LEU A 251 10.77 -17.70 -27.38
CA LEU A 251 10.49 -18.90 -28.18
C LEU A 251 11.42 -19.12 -29.37
N LEU A 252 12.04 -18.07 -29.90
CA LEU A 252 12.84 -18.14 -31.12
C LEU A 252 14.35 -18.07 -30.82
N PRO A 253 15.19 -18.70 -31.66
CA PRO A 253 16.64 -18.55 -31.59
C PRO A 253 17.09 -17.09 -31.80
N GLU A 254 18.22 -16.70 -31.18
CA GLU A 254 18.78 -15.34 -31.25
C GLU A 254 19.10 -14.85 -32.68
N ASP A 255 19.35 -15.78 -33.62
CA ASP A 255 19.67 -15.49 -35.02
C ASP A 255 18.43 -15.43 -35.95
N SER A 256 17.23 -15.58 -35.40
CA SER A 256 15.99 -15.56 -36.18
C SER A 256 15.71 -14.19 -36.80
N PHE A 257 15.51 -14.14 -38.13
CA PHE A 257 15.09 -12.92 -38.82
C PHE A 257 13.75 -12.36 -38.31
N VAL A 258 12.85 -13.24 -37.83
CA VAL A 258 11.59 -12.81 -37.22
C VAL A 258 11.86 -12.05 -35.92
N LEU A 259 12.82 -12.52 -35.11
CA LEU A 259 13.21 -11.85 -33.86
C LEU A 259 13.82 -10.47 -34.12
N VAL A 260 14.58 -10.30 -35.21
CA VAL A 260 15.11 -8.98 -35.61
C VAL A 260 13.98 -8.01 -35.94
N ILE A 261 12.96 -8.46 -36.68
CA ILE A 261 11.80 -7.62 -37.01
C ILE A 261 11.00 -7.30 -35.76
N THR A 262 10.63 -8.31 -34.96
CA THR A 262 9.82 -8.11 -33.75
C THR A 262 10.56 -7.26 -32.73
N GLY A 263 11.87 -7.43 -32.57
CA GLY A 263 12.70 -6.60 -31.70
C GLY A 263 12.72 -5.14 -32.10
N PHE A 264 12.74 -4.84 -33.41
CA PHE A 264 12.69 -3.46 -33.88
C PHE A 264 11.31 -2.81 -33.67
N VAL A 265 10.22 -3.48 -34.08
CA VAL A 265 8.87 -2.88 -33.99
C VAL A 265 8.25 -2.98 -32.60
N GLY A 266 8.68 -3.96 -31.81
CA GLY A 266 8.25 -4.22 -30.44
C GLY A 266 9.09 -3.50 -29.38
N ASP A 267 10.20 -2.85 -29.76
CA ASP A 267 10.85 -1.87 -28.88
C ASP A 267 9.81 -0.87 -28.39
N LYS A 268 9.77 -0.63 -27.08
CA LYS A 268 8.73 0.20 -26.45
C LYS A 268 8.64 1.61 -27.03
N ASN A 269 9.76 2.21 -27.45
CA ASN A 269 9.75 3.54 -28.04
C ASN A 269 9.18 3.49 -29.46
N MET A 270 9.64 2.53 -30.27
CA MET A 270 9.14 2.34 -31.63
C MET A 270 7.65 1.99 -31.64
N ALA A 271 7.23 1.05 -30.79
CA ALA A 271 5.84 0.65 -30.62
C ALA A 271 4.97 1.86 -30.28
N LEU A 272 5.36 2.71 -29.33
CA LEU A 272 4.62 3.92 -28.98
C LEU A 272 4.56 4.93 -30.13
N VAL A 273 5.63 5.12 -30.89
CA VAL A 273 5.61 5.95 -32.11
C VAL A 273 4.60 5.41 -33.12
N LEU A 274 4.57 4.10 -33.34
CA LEU A 274 3.58 3.44 -34.19
C LEU A 274 2.15 3.58 -33.64
N GLY A 275 2.00 3.55 -32.31
CA GLY A 275 0.76 3.88 -31.61
C GLY A 275 0.28 5.30 -31.91
N ILE A 276 1.17 6.30 -31.80
CA ILE A 276 0.88 7.70 -32.15
C ILE A 276 0.49 7.83 -33.63
N ILE A 277 1.23 7.19 -34.53
CA ILE A 277 0.91 7.21 -35.97
C ILE A 277 -0.48 6.63 -36.20
N SER A 278 -0.81 5.51 -35.56
CA SER A 278 -2.15 4.91 -35.68
C SER A 278 -3.24 5.81 -35.09
N ALA A 279 -2.98 6.52 -33.97
CA ALA A 279 -3.90 7.50 -33.41
C ALA A 279 -4.13 8.67 -34.39
N ILE A 280 -3.08 9.20 -35.01
CA ILE A 280 -3.19 10.27 -36.00
C ILE A 280 -4.00 9.80 -37.21
N LEU A 281 -3.74 8.58 -37.72
CA LEU A 281 -4.44 8.08 -38.91
C LEU A 281 -5.93 7.81 -38.64
N LEU A 282 -6.25 7.21 -37.50
CA LEU A 282 -7.62 6.78 -37.17
C LEU A 282 -8.47 7.89 -36.54
N LEU A 283 -7.87 8.80 -35.77
CA LEU A 283 -8.61 9.76 -34.95
C LEU A 283 -8.56 11.20 -35.50
N LYS A 284 -7.78 11.47 -36.55
CA LYS A 284 -7.64 12.82 -37.14
C LYS A 284 -8.98 13.44 -37.55
N SER A 285 -9.94 12.65 -38.01
CA SER A 285 -11.27 13.13 -38.40
C SER A 285 -12.10 13.70 -37.24
N LYS A 286 -11.76 13.31 -36.00
CA LYS A 286 -12.44 13.72 -34.77
C LYS A 286 -11.65 14.76 -33.96
N LEU A 287 -10.47 15.18 -34.42
CA LEU A 287 -9.70 16.24 -33.78
C LEU A 287 -10.23 17.63 -34.20
N PRO A 288 -10.25 18.62 -33.28
CA PRO A 288 -10.53 20.00 -33.63
C PRO A 288 -9.55 20.55 -34.68
N LYS A 289 -10.02 21.41 -35.58
CA LYS A 289 -9.20 21.98 -36.67
C LYS A 289 -8.01 22.74 -36.09
N GLY A 290 -6.79 22.39 -36.53
CA GLY A 290 -5.54 23.04 -36.10
C GLY A 290 -4.90 22.46 -34.84
N GLU A 291 -5.53 21.49 -34.18
CA GLU A 291 -5.04 20.96 -32.90
C GLU A 291 -4.05 19.80 -32.98
N THR A 292 -3.77 19.25 -34.17
CA THR A 292 -2.83 18.12 -34.35
C THR A 292 -1.43 18.46 -33.82
N PHE A 293 -0.89 19.63 -34.15
CA PHE A 293 0.41 20.08 -33.64
C PHE A 293 0.34 20.68 -32.23
N ALA A 294 -0.78 21.33 -31.89
CA ALA A 294 -0.98 21.89 -30.55
C ALA A 294 -0.99 20.77 -29.48
N ALA A 295 -1.61 19.62 -29.78
CA ALA A 295 -1.63 18.45 -28.91
C ALA A 295 -0.22 17.94 -28.56
N ILE A 296 0.72 17.99 -29.51
CA ILE A 296 2.11 17.58 -29.26
C ILE A 296 2.80 18.56 -28.31
N ASN A 297 2.66 19.87 -28.53
CA ASN A 297 3.26 20.88 -27.65
C ASN A 297 2.66 20.84 -26.23
N ASP A 298 1.34 20.70 -26.12
CA ASP A 298 0.65 20.54 -24.83
C ASP A 298 1.16 19.28 -24.09
N ALA A 299 1.33 18.17 -24.82
CA ALA A 299 1.86 16.94 -24.28
C ALA A 299 3.31 17.09 -23.80
N LEU A 300 4.17 17.78 -24.55
CA LEU A 300 5.56 18.05 -24.14
C LEU A 300 5.63 18.91 -22.89
N ASN A 301 4.78 19.95 -22.78
CA ASN A 301 4.71 20.78 -21.57
C ASN A 301 4.23 19.99 -20.35
N THR A 302 3.33 19.02 -20.55
CA THR A 302 2.86 18.11 -19.49
C THR A 302 3.94 17.09 -19.10
N ALA A 303 4.67 16.56 -20.09
CA ALA A 303 5.69 15.54 -19.89
C ALA A 303 6.95 16.08 -19.19
N GLY A 304 7.32 17.34 -19.44
CA GLY A 304 8.57 17.95 -18.94
C GLY A 304 8.78 17.81 -17.43
N PRO A 305 7.88 18.37 -16.58
CA PRO A 305 7.98 18.23 -15.13
C PRO A 305 8.04 16.78 -14.67
N VAL A 306 7.23 15.90 -15.27
CA VAL A 306 7.21 14.47 -14.95
C VAL A 306 8.58 13.84 -15.19
N ILE A 307 9.17 14.06 -16.37
CA ILE A 307 10.48 13.49 -16.73
C ILE A 307 11.55 13.96 -15.76
N PHE A 308 11.62 15.27 -15.48
CA PHE A 308 12.67 15.83 -14.65
C PHE A 308 12.54 15.39 -13.19
N ILE A 309 11.33 15.41 -12.62
CA ILE A 309 11.08 14.95 -11.25
C ILE A 309 11.38 13.45 -11.15
N THR A 310 10.94 12.65 -12.12
CA THR A 310 11.18 11.21 -12.12
C THR A 310 12.67 10.88 -12.25
N ALA A 311 13.40 11.60 -13.11
CA ALA A 311 14.85 11.46 -13.26
C ALA A 311 15.62 11.90 -12.01
N ALA A 312 15.15 12.91 -11.28
CA ALA A 312 15.71 13.28 -9.98
C ALA A 312 15.49 12.19 -8.92
N GLY A 313 14.36 11.47 -8.98
CA GLY A 313 14.13 10.27 -8.19
C GLY A 313 15.15 9.17 -8.48
N GLY A 314 15.43 8.91 -9.76
CA GLY A 314 16.48 7.96 -10.17
C GLY A 314 17.91 8.41 -9.83
N ALA A 315 18.17 9.71 -9.83
CA ALA A 315 19.45 10.26 -9.36
C ALA A 315 19.66 10.00 -7.87
N LEU A 316 18.61 10.18 -7.07
CA LEU A 316 18.62 9.87 -5.64
C LEU A 316 18.80 8.36 -5.41
N ALA A 317 18.09 7.52 -6.17
CA ALA A 317 18.19 6.07 -6.15
C ALA A 317 19.64 5.59 -6.35
N GLU A 318 20.30 6.09 -7.40
CA GLU A 318 21.68 5.75 -7.74
C GLU A 318 22.65 6.15 -6.63
N VAL A 319 22.49 7.34 -6.05
CA VAL A 319 23.31 7.75 -4.89
C VAL A 319 23.15 6.77 -3.74
N ILE A 320 21.92 6.35 -3.45
CA ILE A 320 21.66 5.41 -2.35
C ILE A 320 22.24 4.04 -2.65
N ASP A 321 22.21 3.60 -3.90
CA ASP A 321 22.81 2.35 -4.33
C ASP A 321 24.34 2.36 -4.11
N VAL A 322 25.05 3.36 -4.62
CA VAL A 322 26.51 3.46 -4.44
C VAL A 322 26.95 3.66 -2.98
N THR A 323 26.05 4.14 -2.10
CA THR A 323 26.35 4.21 -0.66
C THR A 323 26.38 2.84 0.03
N GLY A 324 25.91 1.77 -0.62
CA GLY A 324 25.89 0.41 -0.09
C GLY A 324 24.83 0.17 1.00
N VAL A 325 23.90 1.10 1.21
CA VAL A 325 22.86 0.98 2.25
C VAL A 325 21.99 -0.26 2.06
N GLY A 326 21.63 -0.60 0.82
CA GLY A 326 20.87 -1.81 0.49
C GLY A 326 21.56 -3.09 0.97
N GLN A 327 22.85 -3.25 0.65
CA GLN A 327 23.64 -4.41 1.08
C GLN A 327 23.76 -4.50 2.61
N ILE A 328 23.94 -3.38 3.31
CA ILE A 328 24.01 -3.36 4.78
C ILE A 328 22.72 -3.90 5.41
N PHE A 329 21.54 -3.51 4.88
CA PHE A 329 20.27 -4.04 5.33
C PHE A 329 20.16 -5.55 5.05
N ALA A 330 20.61 -5.98 3.87
CA ALA A 330 20.55 -7.37 3.48
C ALA A 330 21.42 -8.29 4.34
N ASP A 331 22.64 -7.86 4.68
CA ASP A 331 23.54 -8.60 5.58
C ASP A 331 22.93 -8.74 7.00
N LEU A 332 22.32 -7.66 7.50
CA LEU A 332 21.67 -7.65 8.82
C LEU A 332 20.48 -8.61 8.89
N LEU A 333 19.68 -8.66 7.82
CA LEU A 333 18.51 -9.54 7.71
C LEU A 333 18.91 -11.00 7.54
N SER A 334 19.96 -11.26 6.76
CA SER A 334 20.50 -12.62 6.55
C SER A 334 21.07 -13.22 7.84
N ALA A 335 21.60 -12.40 8.75
CA ALA A 335 22.09 -12.83 10.06
C ALA A 335 20.99 -12.95 11.14
N SER A 336 19.73 -12.61 10.82
CA SER A 336 18.64 -12.56 11.79
C SER A 336 17.97 -13.94 11.99
N PRO A 337 17.37 -14.22 13.16
CA PRO A 337 16.65 -15.48 13.42
C PRO A 337 15.26 -15.53 12.77
N LEU A 338 15.02 -14.76 11.70
CA LEU A 338 13.73 -14.69 11.02
C LEU A 338 13.48 -15.97 10.20
N PRO A 339 12.21 -16.33 9.96
CA PRO A 339 11.89 -17.46 9.08
C PRO A 339 12.49 -17.25 7.68
N VAL A 340 13.14 -18.28 7.14
CA VAL A 340 13.92 -18.20 5.88
C VAL A 340 13.08 -17.68 4.70
N ILE A 341 11.80 -18.04 4.62
CA ILE A 341 10.88 -17.55 3.58
C ILE A 341 10.68 -16.01 3.60
N VAL A 342 10.82 -15.39 4.76
CA VAL A 342 10.62 -13.94 4.93
C VAL A 342 11.90 -13.16 4.61
N ILE A 343 13.05 -13.82 4.60
CA ILE A 343 14.35 -13.16 4.39
C ILE A 343 14.43 -12.52 3.00
N PRO A 344 14.18 -13.24 1.87
CA PRO A 344 14.24 -12.64 0.54
C PRO A 344 13.24 -11.49 0.38
N PHE A 345 12.03 -11.66 0.92
CA PHE A 345 11.01 -10.60 0.94
C PHE A 345 11.51 -9.34 1.64
N LEU A 346 12.09 -9.47 2.84
CA LEU A 346 12.57 -8.32 3.59
C LEU A 346 13.79 -7.70 2.92
N ILE A 347 14.71 -8.50 2.38
CA ILE A 347 15.87 -7.98 1.64
C ILE A 347 15.37 -7.12 0.48
N THR A 348 14.45 -7.63 -0.35
CA THR A 348 13.90 -6.85 -1.46
C THR A 348 13.15 -5.63 -0.94
N ALA A 349 12.26 -5.76 0.04
CA ALA A 349 11.44 -4.66 0.56
C ALA A 349 12.28 -3.53 1.15
N PHE A 350 13.29 -3.84 1.96
CA PHE A 350 14.18 -2.83 2.51
C PHE A 350 15.09 -2.23 1.45
N SER A 351 15.55 -3.02 0.47
CA SER A 351 16.38 -2.52 -0.62
C SER A 351 15.59 -1.62 -1.56
N GLU A 352 14.34 -1.98 -1.89
CA GLU A 352 13.43 -1.13 -2.66
C GLU A 352 13.10 0.13 -1.86
N PHE A 353 12.77 0.02 -0.58
CA PHE A 353 12.48 1.20 0.23
C PHE A 353 13.69 2.11 0.39
N ALA A 354 14.92 1.56 0.38
CA ALA A 354 16.14 2.34 0.42
C ALA A 354 16.44 2.99 -0.94
N GLN A 355 16.52 2.22 -2.01
CA GLN A 355 17.02 2.65 -3.32
C GLN A 355 15.92 3.14 -4.25
N GLY A 356 14.66 2.77 -4.04
CA GLY A 356 13.51 3.21 -4.83
C GLY A 356 13.26 2.43 -6.13
N SER A 357 14.17 1.56 -6.56
CA SER A 357 13.99 0.72 -7.75
C SER A 357 13.62 -0.72 -7.37
N GLY A 358 12.38 -1.12 -7.68
CA GLY A 358 11.92 -2.50 -7.47
C GLY A 358 12.77 -3.51 -8.22
N SER A 359 13.09 -3.25 -9.48
CA SER A 359 13.87 -4.20 -10.31
C SER A 359 15.31 -4.39 -9.81
N VAL A 360 15.95 -3.33 -9.31
CA VAL A 360 17.31 -3.42 -8.75
C VAL A 360 17.27 -4.17 -7.41
N ALA A 361 16.28 -3.87 -6.57
CA ALA A 361 16.07 -4.56 -5.30
C ALA A 361 15.84 -6.06 -5.49
N GLU A 362 15.06 -6.44 -6.50
CA GLU A 362 14.80 -7.84 -6.83
C GLU A 362 16.08 -8.59 -7.24
N LEU A 363 16.87 -8.00 -8.13
CA LEU A 363 18.15 -8.56 -8.58
C LEU A 363 19.15 -8.73 -7.44
N LEU A 364 19.26 -7.73 -6.56
CA LEU A 364 20.09 -7.78 -5.37
C LEU A 364 19.64 -8.92 -4.45
N ALA A 365 18.34 -8.98 -4.14
CA ALA A 365 17.78 -10.02 -3.28
C ALA A 365 17.94 -11.42 -3.89
N ALA A 366 17.83 -11.55 -5.21
CA ALA A 366 18.06 -12.80 -5.92
C ALA A 366 19.49 -13.31 -5.69
N GLY A 367 20.50 -12.47 -5.93
CA GLY A 367 21.91 -12.85 -5.72
C GLY A 367 22.22 -13.26 -4.28
N LEU A 368 21.62 -12.57 -3.31
CA LEU A 368 21.80 -12.88 -1.88
C LEU A 368 21.00 -14.11 -1.41
N THR A 369 20.00 -14.53 -2.17
CA THR A 369 19.18 -15.71 -1.86
C THR A 369 19.77 -17.00 -2.45
N VAL A 370 20.65 -16.93 -3.46
CA VAL A 370 21.29 -18.10 -4.07
C VAL A 370 21.95 -19.02 -3.03
N PRO A 371 22.76 -18.54 -2.06
CA PRO A 371 23.36 -19.43 -1.05
C PRO A 371 22.34 -20.16 -0.17
N LEU A 372 21.16 -19.57 0.06
CA LEU A 372 20.07 -20.18 0.84
C LEU A 372 19.39 -21.31 0.06
N ILE A 373 19.29 -21.14 -1.27
CA ILE A 373 18.80 -22.17 -2.19
C ILE A 373 19.80 -23.32 -2.26
N ASP A 374 21.09 -23.03 -2.46
CA ASP A 374 22.14 -24.05 -2.57
C ASP A 374 22.28 -24.88 -1.27
N ALA A 375 22.02 -24.25 -0.12
CA ALA A 375 21.97 -24.92 1.18
C ALA A 375 20.68 -25.73 1.42
N GLY A 376 19.71 -25.71 0.49
CA GLY A 376 18.43 -26.41 0.60
C GLY A 376 17.48 -25.83 1.65
N LEU A 377 17.67 -24.57 2.05
CA LEU A 377 16.89 -23.92 3.11
C LEU A 377 15.59 -23.27 2.59
N ILE A 378 15.51 -22.97 1.29
CA ILE A 378 14.34 -22.40 0.63
C ILE A 378 14.19 -22.95 -0.78
N ASP A 379 12.96 -23.22 -1.18
CA ASP A 379 12.65 -23.60 -2.56
C ASP A 379 12.86 -22.39 -3.51
N PRO A 380 13.50 -22.56 -4.67
CA PRO A 380 13.77 -21.48 -5.62
C PRO A 380 12.53 -20.71 -6.09
N ILE A 381 11.37 -21.37 -6.26
CA ILE A 381 10.13 -20.71 -6.66
C ILE A 381 9.55 -19.90 -5.50
N ILE A 382 9.66 -20.43 -4.27
CA ILE A 382 9.28 -19.68 -3.08
C ILE A 382 10.17 -18.45 -2.89
N ALA A 383 11.47 -18.59 -3.12
CA ALA A 383 12.42 -17.46 -3.12
C ALA A 383 12.04 -16.41 -4.16
N PHE A 384 11.79 -16.82 -5.41
CA PHE A 384 11.32 -15.96 -6.49
C PHE A 384 10.08 -15.16 -6.09
N LEU A 385 9.02 -15.84 -5.63
CA LEU A 385 7.76 -15.18 -5.23
C LEU A 385 7.94 -14.26 -4.03
N SER A 386 8.82 -14.62 -3.09
CA SER A 386 9.13 -13.79 -1.91
C SER A 386 9.88 -12.53 -2.31
N ILE A 387 10.82 -12.63 -3.25
CA ILE A 387 11.56 -11.51 -3.83
C ILE A 387 10.59 -10.56 -4.53
N SER A 388 9.77 -11.07 -5.46
CA SER A 388 8.74 -10.30 -6.18
C SER A 388 7.73 -9.64 -5.25
N ALA A 389 7.35 -10.28 -4.15
CA ALA A 389 6.47 -9.69 -3.15
C ALA A 389 7.12 -8.51 -2.43
N GLY A 390 8.43 -8.60 -2.18
CA GLY A 390 9.16 -7.58 -1.43
C GLY A 390 9.31 -6.27 -2.21
N SER A 391 9.43 -6.33 -3.54
CA SER A 391 9.55 -5.15 -4.42
C SER A 391 8.25 -4.35 -4.59
N HIS A 392 7.22 -4.71 -3.81
CA HIS A 392 5.88 -4.14 -3.85
C HIS A 392 5.44 -3.65 -2.48
N CYS A 393 6.39 -3.28 -1.61
CA CYS A 393 6.13 -2.80 -0.24
C CYS A 393 5.94 -1.27 -0.13
N GLY A 394 5.79 -0.60 -1.28
CA GLY A 394 5.24 0.74 -1.38
C GLY A 394 6.18 1.69 -2.07
N SER A 395 5.75 2.19 -3.23
CA SER A 395 6.48 3.23 -3.95
C SER A 395 6.52 4.49 -3.10
N HIS A 396 7.68 4.80 -2.53
CA HIS A 396 7.94 6.01 -1.77
C HIS A 396 8.62 7.08 -2.65
N VAL A 397 8.98 8.23 -2.10
CA VAL A 397 9.49 9.39 -2.86
C VAL A 397 10.83 9.15 -3.58
N ASN A 398 11.54 8.07 -3.27
CA ASN A 398 12.75 7.64 -3.98
C ASN A 398 12.44 6.72 -5.19
N ASN A 399 11.19 6.27 -5.34
CA ASN A 399 10.76 5.46 -6.46
C ASN A 399 10.23 6.36 -7.59
N SER A 400 10.68 6.12 -8.82
CA SER A 400 10.24 6.87 -10.01
C SER A 400 8.74 6.76 -10.26
N PHE A 401 8.15 5.59 -10.02
CA PHE A 401 6.73 5.32 -10.24
C PHE A 401 5.83 6.17 -9.34
N PHE A 402 6.30 6.49 -8.12
CA PHE A 402 5.60 7.42 -7.22
C PHE A 402 5.38 8.79 -7.88
N TRP A 403 6.38 9.29 -8.58
CA TRP A 403 6.33 10.60 -9.23
C TRP A 403 5.55 10.58 -10.52
N VAL A 404 5.67 9.51 -11.32
CA VAL A 404 4.79 9.31 -12.48
C VAL A 404 3.33 9.34 -12.03
N PHE A 405 2.98 8.64 -10.95
CA PHE A 405 1.63 8.67 -10.40
C PHE A 405 1.23 10.07 -9.90
N ALA A 406 2.03 10.68 -9.03
CA ALA A 406 1.71 11.97 -8.41
C ALA A 406 1.45 13.05 -9.45
N GLU A 407 2.33 13.16 -10.46
CA GLU A 407 2.27 14.22 -11.45
C GLU A 407 1.15 13.99 -12.48
N PHE A 408 0.95 12.76 -12.98
CA PHE A 408 -0.10 12.49 -13.98
C PHE A 408 -1.50 12.68 -13.43
N PHE A 409 -1.71 12.38 -12.14
CA PHE A 409 -3.00 12.59 -11.49
C PHE A 409 -3.09 13.90 -10.70
N GLY A 410 -2.00 14.64 -10.59
CA GLY A 410 -1.96 15.97 -10.00
C GLY A 410 -2.10 15.99 -8.48
N TYR A 411 -1.55 15.01 -7.77
CA TYR A 411 -1.65 14.91 -6.31
C TYR A 411 -0.40 15.42 -5.59
N ASP A 412 -0.60 16.02 -4.42
CA ASP A 412 0.51 16.39 -3.54
C ASP A 412 1.21 15.14 -2.96
N THR A 413 2.46 15.30 -2.52
CA THR A 413 3.26 14.20 -1.95
C THR A 413 2.53 13.49 -0.81
N LYS A 414 1.79 14.23 0.03
CA LYS A 414 1.08 13.66 1.17
C LYS A 414 -0.08 12.77 0.72
N THR A 415 -0.85 13.18 -0.27
CA THR A 415 -1.95 12.39 -0.84
C THR A 415 -1.39 11.15 -1.51
N THR A 416 -0.35 11.27 -2.34
CA THR A 416 0.29 10.13 -2.99
C THR A 416 0.84 9.13 -1.96
N LEU A 417 1.50 9.60 -0.89
CA LEU A 417 1.95 8.73 0.19
C LEU A 417 0.76 8.04 0.89
N LYS A 418 -0.36 8.72 1.11
CA LYS A 418 -1.52 8.10 1.76
C LYS A 418 -2.29 7.13 0.87
N THR A 419 -2.26 7.32 -0.45
CA THR A 419 -2.96 6.46 -1.41
C THR A 419 -2.08 5.31 -1.86
N LEU A 420 -0.97 5.61 -2.52
CA LEU A 420 -0.08 4.65 -3.17
C LEU A 420 0.80 3.91 -2.14
N CYS A 421 1.22 4.57 -1.05
CA CYS A 421 2.09 3.99 -0.02
C CYS A 421 1.30 3.46 1.22
N VAL A 422 0.40 4.23 1.84
CA VAL A 422 -0.51 3.76 2.94
C VAL A 422 -1.67 2.91 2.41
N GLY A 423 -1.83 2.88 1.09
CA GLY A 423 -2.11 1.67 0.30
C GLY A 423 -1.97 0.34 1.01
N GLN A 424 -0.93 0.28 1.84
CA GLN A 424 -0.31 -0.91 2.34
C GLN A 424 0.01 -0.87 3.86
N ASN A 425 -0.73 -0.13 4.74
CA ASN A 425 -1.00 -0.43 6.21
C ASN A 425 -1.23 0.80 7.16
N ILE A 426 -2.14 0.67 8.17
CA ILE A 426 -2.29 1.57 9.36
C ILE A 426 -1.98 0.78 10.65
N VAL A 427 -1.12 1.29 11.53
CA VAL A 427 -0.69 0.61 12.77
C VAL A 427 -0.98 1.43 14.03
N LEU A 428 -1.63 0.79 15.02
CA LEU A 428 -1.83 1.25 16.39
C LEU A 428 -0.88 0.48 17.32
N ALA A 429 -0.10 1.17 18.16
CA ALA A 429 0.90 0.53 19.03
C ALA A 429 0.49 0.52 20.51
N GLY A 430 0.51 -0.65 21.16
CA GLY A 430 0.34 -0.74 22.62
C GLY A 430 1.62 -0.31 23.34
N THR A 431 1.56 0.77 24.15
CA THR A 431 2.77 1.38 24.75
C THR A 431 2.67 1.74 26.23
N GLY A 432 1.54 1.41 26.88
CA GLY A 432 1.40 1.68 28.31
C GLY A 432 2.37 0.88 29.18
N MET A 433 3.03 1.58 30.09
CA MET A 433 3.90 1.05 31.14
C MET A 433 3.43 1.58 32.51
N GLU A 434 4.01 1.09 33.61
CA GLU A 434 3.64 1.56 34.96
C GLU A 434 4.13 2.99 35.25
N SER A 435 5.19 3.45 34.58
CA SER A 435 5.76 4.79 34.77
C SER A 435 5.47 5.72 33.59
N ILE A 436 5.18 7.00 33.89
CA ILE A 436 4.97 8.05 32.88
C ILE A 436 6.16 8.14 31.93
N SER A 437 7.38 8.15 32.48
CA SER A 437 8.62 8.30 31.72
C SER A 437 8.84 7.17 30.73
N GLU A 438 8.56 5.92 31.12
CA GLU A 438 8.71 4.77 30.23
C GLU A 438 7.60 4.71 29.20
N THR A 439 6.36 5.05 29.57
CA THR A 439 5.25 5.15 28.63
C THR A 439 5.58 6.19 27.56
N ILE A 440 5.96 7.42 27.92
CA ILE A 440 6.36 8.46 26.96
C ILE A 440 7.50 7.96 26.06
N ARG A 441 8.55 7.37 26.65
CA ARG A 441 9.70 6.85 25.88
C ARG A 441 9.26 5.78 24.88
N LEU A 442 8.37 4.87 25.27
CA LEU A 442 7.90 3.78 24.42
C LEU A 442 6.91 4.29 23.34
N THR A 443 6.03 5.22 23.71
CA THR A 443 5.10 5.90 22.80
C THR A 443 5.85 6.68 21.72
N ASN A 444 6.85 7.49 22.10
CA ASN A 444 7.65 8.26 21.13
C ASN A 444 8.57 7.37 20.30
N LYS A 445 9.04 6.24 20.87
CA LYS A 445 9.72 5.21 20.07
C LYS A 445 8.76 4.61 19.03
N ALA A 446 7.51 4.30 19.39
CA ALA A 446 6.53 3.78 18.45
C ALA A 446 6.14 4.82 17.38
N ALA A 447 6.03 6.09 17.76
CA ALA A 447 5.85 7.22 16.84
C ALA A 447 6.98 7.29 15.80
N ALA A 448 8.24 7.22 16.27
CA ALA A 448 9.41 7.21 15.41
C ALA A 448 9.44 6.00 14.45
N LEU A 449 8.79 4.89 14.82
CA LEU A 449 8.64 3.69 13.98
C LEU A 449 7.40 3.74 13.05
N GLY A 450 6.65 4.85 13.03
CA GLY A 450 5.55 5.08 12.10
C GLY A 450 4.16 4.70 12.61
N ALA A 451 4.00 4.34 13.89
CA ALA A 451 2.68 4.13 14.48
C ALA A 451 1.84 5.42 14.39
N LYS A 452 0.55 5.31 14.05
CA LYS A 452 -0.34 6.48 13.92
C LYS A 452 -0.97 6.92 15.21
N SER A 453 -1.07 6.01 16.16
CA SER A 453 -1.53 6.29 17.51
C SER A 453 -1.01 5.23 18.47
N ALA A 454 -1.08 5.54 19.75
CA ALA A 454 -0.72 4.63 20.82
C ALA A 454 -1.94 4.23 21.65
N LEU A 455 -2.04 2.95 22.00
CA LEU A 455 -2.99 2.45 22.99
C LEU A 455 -2.27 2.32 24.33
N VAL A 456 -2.65 3.17 25.30
CA VAL A 456 -1.92 3.32 26.56
C VAL A 456 -2.71 2.65 27.69
N LEU A 457 -2.15 1.54 28.19
CA LEU A 457 -2.68 0.81 29.34
C LEU A 457 -2.68 1.66 30.60
N THR A 458 -3.76 1.56 31.37
CA THR A 458 -3.89 2.18 32.71
C THR A 458 -2.89 1.53 33.68
N PRO A 459 -2.08 2.31 34.41
CA PRO A 459 -1.16 1.76 35.41
C PRO A 459 -1.93 1.12 36.57
N GLY A 460 -1.30 0.15 37.23
CA GLY A 460 -2.00 -0.75 38.14
C GLY A 460 -1.15 -1.44 39.20
N PHE A 461 0.16 -1.20 39.25
CA PHE A 461 0.99 -1.84 40.26
C PHE A 461 0.69 -1.35 41.68
N TYR A 462 0.62 -0.03 41.90
CA TYR A 462 0.33 0.61 43.20
C TYR A 462 -1.16 0.96 43.35
N LEU A 463 -2.00 -0.07 43.44
CA LEU A 463 -3.46 0.05 43.34
C LEU A 463 -4.11 1.05 44.29
N THR A 464 -3.63 1.14 45.54
CA THR A 464 -4.20 2.02 46.57
C THR A 464 -4.12 3.50 46.22
N ASP A 465 -3.15 3.87 45.39
CA ASP A 465 -2.84 5.26 45.08
C ASP A 465 -3.19 5.64 43.62
N MET A 466 -3.60 4.67 42.80
CA MET A 466 -4.03 4.88 41.41
C MET A 466 -5.53 5.25 41.31
N GLY A 467 -5.94 6.27 42.05
CA GLY A 467 -7.29 6.86 41.98
C GLY A 467 -7.51 7.80 40.79
N THR A 468 -8.72 8.35 40.64
CA THR A 468 -9.13 9.23 39.53
C THR A 468 -8.11 10.34 39.24
N ALA A 469 -7.69 11.10 40.26
CA ALA A 469 -6.75 12.21 40.10
C ALA A 469 -5.37 11.75 39.58
N ALA A 470 -4.89 10.59 40.04
CA ALA A 470 -3.62 10.01 39.59
C ALA A 470 -3.70 9.54 38.13
N LEU A 471 -4.82 8.95 37.72
CA LEU A 471 -5.03 8.55 36.33
C LEU A 471 -5.12 9.76 35.39
N ILE A 472 -5.81 10.82 35.81
CA ILE A 472 -5.85 12.07 35.04
C ILE A 472 -4.44 12.64 34.86
N ASP A 473 -3.66 12.74 35.94
CA ASP A 473 -2.27 13.23 35.90
C ASP A 473 -1.39 12.37 34.97
N TYR A 474 -1.48 11.04 35.10
CA TYR A 474 -0.72 10.10 34.28
C TYR A 474 -1.01 10.28 32.79
N PHE A 475 -2.28 10.21 32.38
CA PHE A 475 -2.64 10.27 30.97
C PHE A 475 -2.43 11.66 30.37
N THR A 476 -2.66 12.73 31.14
CA THR A 476 -2.37 14.10 30.71
C THR A 476 -0.88 14.26 30.43
N LYS A 477 0.00 13.88 31.37
CA LYS A 477 1.45 13.97 31.17
C LYS A 477 1.96 13.11 30.02
N VAL A 478 1.42 11.90 29.86
CA VAL A 478 1.75 11.05 28.71
C VAL A 478 1.33 11.74 27.41
N ALA A 479 0.10 12.26 27.34
CA ALA A 479 -0.42 12.91 26.15
C ALA A 479 0.33 14.22 25.80
N ASP A 480 0.67 15.04 26.79
CA ASP A 480 1.44 16.29 26.62
C ASP A 480 2.81 16.06 25.98
N HIS A 481 3.39 14.88 26.21
CA HIS A 481 4.75 14.55 25.79
C HIS A 481 4.80 13.42 24.75
N SER A 482 3.65 13.02 24.19
CA SER A 482 3.58 12.01 23.13
C SER A 482 3.54 12.64 21.75
N ASP A 483 4.41 12.20 20.86
CA ASP A 483 4.53 12.71 19.48
C ASP A 483 3.36 12.27 18.57
N ILE A 484 2.55 11.32 19.05
CA ILE A 484 1.36 10.78 18.36
C ILE A 484 0.16 10.78 19.31
N PRO A 485 -1.07 10.83 18.76
CA PRO A 485 -2.28 10.71 19.55
C PRO A 485 -2.34 9.42 20.35
N ILE A 486 -2.89 9.50 21.56
CA ILE A 486 -3.07 8.35 22.42
C ILE A 486 -4.55 7.99 22.58
N LEU A 487 -4.80 6.70 22.82
CA LEU A 487 -6.07 6.16 23.27
C LEU A 487 -5.90 5.59 24.66
N LEU A 488 -6.86 5.91 25.52
CA LEU A 488 -6.94 5.34 26.86
C LEU A 488 -7.26 3.86 26.75
N TYR A 489 -6.61 3.01 27.55
CA TYR A 489 -6.97 1.60 27.62
C TYR A 489 -7.38 1.20 29.04
N ASN A 490 -8.70 1.06 29.22
CA ASN A 490 -9.31 0.55 30.44
C ASN A 490 -9.50 -0.97 30.35
N VAL A 491 -8.81 -1.74 31.20
CA VAL A 491 -8.98 -3.20 31.28
C VAL A 491 -8.87 -3.69 32.72
N PRO A 492 -9.93 -3.52 33.53
CA PRO A 492 -9.88 -3.74 34.97
C PRO A 492 -9.44 -5.15 35.37
N LYS A 493 -9.76 -6.16 34.55
CA LYS A 493 -9.34 -7.55 34.77
C LYS A 493 -7.81 -7.72 34.89
N PHE A 494 -7.04 -6.96 34.11
CA PHE A 494 -5.58 -7.11 34.04
C PHE A 494 -4.84 -5.95 34.70
N ALA A 495 -5.33 -4.72 34.52
CA ALA A 495 -4.76 -3.53 35.16
C ALA A 495 -5.12 -3.45 36.65
N ARG A 496 -6.19 -4.13 37.09
CA ARG A 496 -6.77 -4.07 38.46
C ARG A 496 -7.25 -2.67 38.89
N THR A 497 -7.05 -1.66 38.05
CA THR A 497 -7.66 -0.33 38.12
C THR A 497 -8.82 -0.23 37.12
N ASN A 498 -9.86 0.53 37.50
CA ASN A 498 -10.98 0.83 36.62
C ASN A 498 -11.13 2.34 36.49
N MET A 499 -11.04 2.84 35.27
CA MET A 499 -11.20 4.26 34.98
C MET A 499 -12.67 4.66 35.15
N GLY A 500 -12.92 5.69 35.97
CA GLY A 500 -14.27 6.24 36.17
C GLY A 500 -14.66 7.26 35.10
N ALA A 501 -15.95 7.56 35.00
CA ALA A 501 -16.48 8.54 34.05
C ALA A 501 -15.88 9.94 34.23
N GLU A 502 -15.64 10.36 35.48
CA GLU A 502 -14.97 11.63 35.81
C GLU A 502 -13.58 11.76 35.16
N ALA A 503 -12.79 10.68 35.16
CA ALA A 503 -11.48 10.68 34.49
C ALA A 503 -11.63 10.78 32.97
N VAL A 504 -12.59 10.06 32.38
CA VAL A 504 -12.84 10.07 30.93
C VAL A 504 -13.35 11.43 30.47
N GLU A 505 -14.29 12.03 31.21
CA GLU A 505 -14.79 13.39 30.96
C GLU A 505 -13.63 14.37 30.85
N ARG A 506 -12.77 14.43 31.87
CA ARG A 506 -11.63 15.33 31.89
C ARG A 506 -10.57 15.02 30.82
N LEU A 507 -10.25 13.75 30.61
CA LEU A 507 -9.22 13.34 29.64
C LEU A 507 -9.70 13.50 28.19
N SER A 508 -11.00 13.43 27.94
CA SER A 508 -11.57 13.62 26.60
C SER A 508 -11.45 15.05 26.07
N GLU A 509 -11.24 16.03 26.96
CA GLU A 509 -10.98 17.42 26.60
C GLU A 509 -9.55 17.65 26.06
N HIS A 510 -8.65 16.67 26.22
CA HIS A 510 -7.25 16.82 25.84
C HIS A 510 -7.04 16.58 24.33
N PRO A 511 -6.44 17.52 23.57
CA PRO A 511 -6.38 17.45 22.10
C PRO A 511 -5.58 16.26 21.55
N ASN A 512 -4.67 15.71 22.36
CA ASN A 512 -3.85 14.54 22.00
C ASN A 512 -4.42 13.20 22.53
N ILE A 513 -5.58 13.21 23.20
CA ILE A 513 -6.28 11.99 23.67
C ILE A 513 -7.54 11.83 22.83
N ILE A 514 -7.47 10.97 21.81
CA ILE A 514 -8.48 10.91 20.74
C ILE A 514 -9.58 9.87 20.97
N GLY A 515 -9.50 9.13 22.08
CA GLY A 515 -10.47 8.10 22.38
C GLY A 515 -10.05 7.14 23.48
N MET A 516 -10.86 6.10 23.65
CA MET A 516 -10.61 5.03 24.61
C MET A 516 -11.01 3.66 24.06
N LYS A 517 -10.34 2.63 24.57
CA LYS A 517 -10.77 1.24 24.48
C LYS A 517 -11.19 0.77 25.87
N ASP A 518 -12.47 0.51 26.07
CA ASP A 518 -12.99 -0.10 27.28
C ASP A 518 -13.14 -1.62 27.16
N SER A 519 -12.36 -2.36 27.94
CA SER A 519 -12.43 -3.82 28.04
C SER A 519 -13.18 -4.30 29.29
N SER A 520 -13.90 -3.42 30.01
CA SER A 520 -14.65 -3.81 31.22
C SER A 520 -15.77 -4.82 30.91
N GLY A 521 -16.40 -4.69 29.73
CA GLY A 521 -17.62 -5.42 29.37
C GLY A 521 -18.88 -4.91 30.08
N ASN A 522 -18.79 -3.79 30.81
CA ASN A 522 -19.88 -3.18 31.55
C ASN A 522 -20.61 -2.15 30.67
N VAL A 523 -21.77 -2.55 30.13
CA VAL A 523 -22.58 -1.70 29.24
C VAL A 523 -23.09 -0.42 29.92
N PRO A 524 -23.58 -0.44 31.18
CA PRO A 524 -23.87 0.80 31.91
C PRO A 524 -22.68 1.76 32.00
N GLN A 525 -21.49 1.27 32.33
CA GLN A 525 -20.27 2.09 32.39
C GLN A 525 -19.90 2.67 31.02
N LEU A 526 -20.04 1.87 29.95
CA LEU A 526 -19.86 2.34 28.58
C LEU A 526 -20.82 3.48 28.23
N ALA A 527 -22.08 3.38 28.64
CA ALA A 527 -23.07 4.45 28.45
C ALA A 527 -22.71 5.72 29.24
N ASP A 528 -22.18 5.58 30.45
CA ASP A 528 -21.66 6.71 31.21
C ASP A 528 -20.51 7.41 30.48
N PHE A 529 -19.58 6.65 29.89
CA PHE A 529 -18.48 7.23 29.11
C PHE A 529 -18.99 8.01 27.89
N LEU A 530 -19.91 7.43 27.11
CA LEU A 530 -20.52 8.08 25.96
C LEU A 530 -21.27 9.38 26.33
N ARG A 531 -21.84 9.42 27.55
CA ARG A 531 -22.58 10.59 28.04
C ARG A 531 -21.69 11.76 28.43
N VAL A 532 -20.46 11.48 28.89
CA VAL A 532 -19.56 12.50 29.46
C VAL A 532 -18.39 12.87 28.53
N SER A 533 -18.09 12.07 27.51
CA SER A 533 -17.01 12.33 26.57
C SER A 533 -17.36 13.44 25.56
N GLN A 534 -16.35 14.17 25.09
CA GLN A 534 -16.49 15.12 23.97
C GLN A 534 -16.95 14.43 22.67
N ASP A 535 -17.61 15.17 21.78
CA ASP A 535 -18.19 14.65 20.53
C ASP A 535 -17.14 14.02 19.58
N ASP A 536 -15.89 14.50 19.63
CA ASP A 536 -14.77 14.02 18.82
C ASP A 536 -13.95 12.89 19.50
N PHE A 537 -14.33 12.50 20.71
CA PHE A 537 -13.67 11.44 21.48
C PHE A 537 -14.22 10.05 21.13
N ASN A 538 -13.35 9.18 20.62
CA ASN A 538 -13.77 7.87 20.12
C ASN A 538 -13.84 6.82 21.24
N VAL A 539 -15.03 6.54 21.75
CA VAL A 539 -15.25 5.43 22.69
C VAL A 539 -15.38 4.11 21.92
N MET A 540 -14.52 3.14 22.24
CA MET A 540 -14.52 1.80 21.64
C MET A 540 -14.60 0.71 22.71
N VAL A 541 -15.12 -0.46 22.32
CA VAL A 541 -15.13 -1.63 23.21
C VAL A 541 -14.01 -2.62 22.88
N GLY A 542 -13.44 -3.21 23.93
CA GLY A 542 -12.33 -4.13 23.84
C GLY A 542 -12.69 -5.61 23.98
N THR A 543 -13.96 -5.94 24.20
CA THR A 543 -14.46 -7.33 24.31
C THR A 543 -15.61 -7.54 23.33
N ALA A 544 -15.58 -8.66 22.60
CA ALA A 544 -16.66 -8.97 21.67
C ALA A 544 -17.98 -9.24 22.41
N GLY A 545 -17.92 -9.64 23.69
CA GLY A 545 -19.09 -9.87 24.53
C GLY A 545 -19.87 -8.61 24.95
N ALA A 546 -19.39 -7.42 24.61
CA ALA A 546 -20.16 -6.18 24.75
C ALA A 546 -20.44 -5.54 23.39
N TRP A 547 -20.06 -6.19 22.28
CA TRP A 547 -20.01 -5.54 20.97
C TRP A 547 -21.38 -5.14 20.45
N TYR A 548 -22.32 -6.08 20.40
CA TYR A 548 -23.67 -5.79 19.92
C TYR A 548 -24.40 -4.73 20.76
N PRO A 549 -24.40 -4.79 22.11
CA PRO A 549 -24.90 -3.70 22.95
C PRO A 549 -24.21 -2.36 22.69
N ALA A 550 -22.90 -2.34 22.46
CA ALA A 550 -22.14 -1.12 22.18
C ALA A 550 -22.57 -0.48 20.85
N LEU A 551 -22.75 -1.30 19.79
CA LEU A 551 -23.28 -0.84 18.51
C LEU A 551 -24.67 -0.19 18.69
N ALA A 552 -25.53 -0.78 19.53
CA ALA A 552 -26.84 -0.22 19.87
C ALA A 552 -26.78 1.11 20.64
N LEU A 553 -25.67 1.40 21.33
CA LEU A 553 -25.41 2.67 21.99
C LEU A 553 -24.72 3.70 21.08
N GLY A 554 -24.46 3.36 19.82
CA GLY A 554 -23.81 4.26 18.85
C GLY A 554 -22.29 4.16 18.80
N VAL A 555 -21.67 3.19 19.48
CA VAL A 555 -20.22 2.92 19.36
C VAL A 555 -19.90 2.42 17.96
N GLN A 556 -18.89 3.00 17.32
CA GLN A 556 -18.55 2.71 15.91
C GLN A 556 -17.30 1.83 15.74
N GLY A 557 -16.57 1.53 16.82
CA GLY A 557 -15.28 0.82 16.77
C GLY A 557 -15.06 -0.17 17.91
N GLY A 558 -14.36 -1.25 17.60
CA GLY A 558 -14.07 -2.33 18.55
C GLY A 558 -12.67 -2.92 18.34
N ILE A 559 -11.96 -3.20 19.44
CA ILE A 559 -10.63 -3.83 19.43
C ILE A 559 -10.74 -5.16 20.17
N HIS A 560 -11.15 -6.21 19.46
CA HIS A 560 -11.53 -7.49 20.04
C HIS A 560 -10.40 -8.53 20.03
N ALA A 561 -10.20 -9.22 21.16
CA ALA A 561 -9.33 -10.38 21.19
C ALA A 561 -9.87 -11.53 20.31
N LEU A 562 -11.20 -11.73 20.26
CA LEU A 562 -11.86 -12.72 19.41
C LEU A 562 -11.46 -12.61 17.93
N ALA A 563 -11.21 -11.39 17.42
CA ALA A 563 -10.82 -11.17 16.03
C ALA A 563 -9.47 -11.81 15.65
N ASN A 564 -8.66 -12.27 16.62
CA ASN A 564 -7.43 -13.02 16.32
C ASN A 564 -7.69 -14.44 15.80
N CYS A 565 -8.88 -15.00 16.06
CA CYS A 565 -9.26 -16.33 15.58
C CYS A 565 -10.55 -16.32 14.75
N CYS A 566 -11.42 -15.33 14.96
CA CYS A 566 -12.72 -15.18 14.28
C CYS A 566 -12.90 -13.74 13.75
N PRO A 567 -12.02 -13.24 12.86
CA PRO A 567 -12.11 -11.88 12.33
C PRO A 567 -13.37 -11.67 11.49
N ASP A 568 -13.72 -12.64 10.63
CA ASP A 568 -14.84 -12.56 9.70
C ASP A 568 -16.17 -12.41 10.43
N GLU A 569 -16.38 -13.14 11.53
CA GLU A 569 -17.59 -13.05 12.33
C GLU A 569 -17.70 -11.70 13.03
N CYS A 570 -16.58 -11.15 13.53
CA CYS A 570 -16.56 -9.82 14.13
C CYS A 570 -16.95 -8.74 13.12
N VAL A 571 -16.37 -8.80 11.90
CA VAL A 571 -16.70 -7.89 10.80
C VAL A 571 -18.15 -8.08 10.34
N ARG A 572 -18.63 -9.32 10.30
CA ARG A 572 -19.99 -9.64 9.86
C ARG A 572 -21.05 -9.13 10.83
N ILE A 573 -20.81 -9.20 12.15
CA ILE A 573 -21.71 -8.61 13.16
C ILE A 573 -21.86 -7.10 12.92
N GLN A 574 -20.75 -6.38 12.73
CA GLN A 574 -20.79 -4.94 12.46
C GLN A 574 -21.50 -4.64 11.13
N THR A 575 -21.13 -5.35 10.06
CA THR A 575 -21.73 -5.17 8.73
C THR A 575 -23.24 -5.39 8.76
N LEU A 576 -23.72 -6.45 9.41
CA LEU A 576 -25.15 -6.72 9.56
C LEU A 576 -25.86 -5.63 10.36
N PHE A 577 -25.22 -5.09 11.40
CA PHE A 577 -25.77 -4.00 12.19
C PHE A 577 -25.88 -2.70 11.38
N ASP A 578 -24.83 -2.35 10.65
CA ASP A 578 -24.79 -1.16 9.77
C ASP A 578 -25.81 -1.28 8.61
N GLU A 579 -26.06 -2.48 8.10
CA GLU A 579 -27.10 -2.80 7.12
C GLU A 579 -28.54 -2.71 7.69
N GLY A 580 -28.71 -2.46 9.00
CA GLY A 580 -30.00 -2.45 9.67
C GLY A 580 -30.59 -3.85 9.94
N ARG A 581 -29.80 -4.91 9.75
CA ARG A 581 -30.20 -6.32 9.95
C ARG A 581 -29.94 -6.76 11.38
N TYR A 582 -30.57 -6.05 12.32
CA TYR A 582 -30.28 -6.15 13.75
C TYR A 582 -30.47 -7.54 14.34
N GLU A 583 -31.48 -8.29 13.91
CA GLU A 583 -31.75 -9.65 14.42
C GLU A 583 -30.70 -10.66 13.96
N GLU A 584 -30.20 -10.52 12.74
CA GLU A 584 -29.14 -11.39 12.21
C GLU A 584 -27.80 -11.09 12.87
N ALA A 585 -27.48 -9.80 13.06
CA ALA A 585 -26.32 -9.37 13.83
C ALA A 585 -26.37 -9.91 15.27
N LYS A 586 -27.55 -9.87 15.91
CA LYS A 586 -27.78 -10.40 17.25
C LYS A 586 -27.63 -11.92 17.31
N ALA A 587 -28.20 -12.64 16.34
CA ALA A 587 -28.10 -14.10 16.27
C ALA A 587 -26.63 -14.53 16.15
N LEU A 588 -25.87 -13.89 15.25
CA LEU A 588 -24.44 -14.14 15.10
C LEU A 588 -23.65 -13.78 16.36
N TYR A 589 -23.93 -12.62 16.96
CA TYR A 589 -23.33 -12.21 18.23
C TYR A 589 -23.56 -13.24 19.35
N LEU A 590 -24.80 -13.73 19.51
CA LEU A 590 -25.14 -14.73 20.52
C LEU A 590 -24.45 -16.08 20.26
N ARG A 591 -24.29 -16.46 18.99
CA ARG A 591 -23.52 -17.66 18.60
C ARG A 591 -22.03 -17.53 18.93
N MET A 592 -21.47 -16.34 18.78
CA MET A 592 -20.05 -16.06 19.05
C MET A 592 -19.72 -15.81 20.51
N LEU A 593 -20.71 -15.48 21.35
CA LEU A 593 -20.51 -15.15 22.76
C LEU A 593 -19.84 -16.27 23.58
N PRO A 594 -20.22 -17.56 23.44
CA PRO A 594 -19.52 -18.68 24.10
C PRO A 594 -18.06 -18.80 23.65
N VAL A 595 -17.78 -18.57 22.36
CA VAL A 595 -16.41 -18.61 21.81
C VAL A 595 -15.58 -17.49 22.41
N ASN A 596 -16.08 -16.24 22.41
CA ASN A 596 -15.41 -15.11 23.05
C ASN A 596 -15.11 -15.39 24.53
N THR A 597 -16.10 -15.93 25.26
CA THR A 597 -15.95 -16.28 26.68
C THR A 597 -14.85 -17.32 26.88
N ALA A 598 -14.80 -18.34 26.02
CA ALA A 598 -13.79 -19.38 26.08
C ALA A 598 -12.38 -18.82 25.83
N VAL A 599 -12.18 -18.02 24.78
CA VAL A 599 -10.85 -17.58 24.33
C VAL A 599 -10.32 -16.34 25.08
N THR A 600 -11.17 -15.58 25.77
CA THR A 600 -10.74 -14.36 26.51
C THR A 600 -10.89 -14.50 28.03
N GLY A 601 -11.79 -15.38 28.47
CA GLY A 601 -12.13 -15.66 29.86
C GLY A 601 -11.54 -16.97 30.33
N THR A 602 -12.20 -18.07 29.95
CA THR A 602 -12.01 -19.41 30.53
C THR A 602 -10.63 -20.00 30.25
N TYR A 603 -10.17 -19.92 29.00
CA TYR A 603 -8.89 -20.48 28.55
C TYR A 603 -7.84 -19.42 28.23
N GLY A 604 -8.26 -18.14 28.19
CA GLY A 604 -7.40 -16.98 27.99
C GLY A 604 -6.51 -17.10 26.74
N VAL A 605 -5.32 -16.49 26.78
CA VAL A 605 -4.40 -16.41 25.63
C VAL A 605 -4.03 -17.80 25.08
N ALA A 606 -3.92 -18.83 25.95
CA ALA A 606 -3.65 -20.19 25.51
C ALA A 606 -4.80 -20.79 24.69
N GLY A 607 -6.04 -20.52 25.11
CA GLY A 607 -7.22 -20.89 24.33
C GLY A 607 -7.36 -20.09 23.04
N LEU A 608 -7.11 -18.79 23.06
CA LEU A 608 -7.15 -17.96 21.86
C LEU A 608 -6.17 -18.43 20.80
N LYS A 609 -4.92 -18.70 21.18
CA LYS A 609 -3.89 -19.21 20.27
C LYS A 609 -4.23 -20.60 19.72
N TYR A 610 -4.74 -21.49 20.57
CA TYR A 610 -5.17 -22.81 20.13
C TYR A 610 -6.40 -22.76 19.19
N ALA A 611 -7.37 -21.88 19.46
CA ALA A 611 -8.50 -21.65 18.56
C ALA A 611 -8.03 -21.08 17.21
N ALA A 612 -7.06 -20.16 17.22
CA ALA A 612 -6.44 -19.65 16.01
C ALA A 612 -5.79 -20.77 15.19
N ASP A 613 -5.03 -21.67 15.83
CA ASP A 613 -4.43 -22.84 15.18
C ASP A 613 -5.48 -23.77 14.55
N LEU A 614 -6.61 -24.01 15.23
CA LEU A 614 -7.71 -24.83 14.69
C LEU A 614 -8.43 -24.18 13.51
N LEU A 615 -8.47 -22.84 13.45
CA LEU A 615 -9.17 -22.06 12.43
C LEU A 615 -8.23 -21.64 11.27
N GLY A 616 -7.05 -22.26 11.16
CA GLY A 616 -6.13 -22.04 10.04
C GLY A 616 -5.19 -20.85 10.20
N TYR A 617 -5.19 -20.19 11.36
CA TYR A 617 -4.23 -19.14 11.71
C TYR A 617 -3.04 -19.72 12.51
N LYS A 618 -2.01 -18.91 12.77
CA LYS A 618 -0.82 -19.35 13.53
C LYS A 618 -0.77 -18.70 14.92
N GLY A 619 -1.42 -19.31 15.89
CA GLY A 619 -1.42 -18.87 17.30
C GLY A 619 -0.21 -19.39 18.09
N GLY A 620 0.13 -20.66 17.91
CA GLY A 620 1.28 -21.32 18.53
C GLY A 620 1.26 -21.33 20.07
N TYR A 621 2.43 -21.54 20.68
CA TYR A 621 2.54 -21.69 22.13
C TYR A 621 2.47 -20.36 22.89
N VAL A 622 2.05 -20.43 24.15
CA VAL A 622 2.19 -19.31 25.10
C VAL A 622 3.59 -19.31 25.72
N ARG A 623 4.07 -18.12 26.09
CA ARG A 623 5.36 -17.97 26.79
C ARG A 623 5.17 -18.27 28.28
N SER A 624 6.06 -19.11 28.84
CA SER A 624 6.14 -19.37 30.30
C SER A 624 6.22 -18.05 31.08
N PRO A 625 5.51 -17.88 32.23
CA PRO A 625 4.89 -18.92 33.07
C PRO A 625 3.48 -19.38 32.64
N LEU A 626 2.89 -18.80 31.59
CA LEU A 626 1.60 -19.30 31.06
C LEU A 626 1.77 -20.73 30.53
N GLN A 627 0.83 -21.59 30.87
CA GLN A 627 0.81 -22.99 30.42
C GLN A 627 -0.07 -23.14 29.18
N ASN A 628 0.36 -24.01 28.26
CA ASN A 628 -0.48 -24.41 27.13
C ASN A 628 -1.73 -25.16 27.63
N LEU A 629 -2.74 -25.28 26.78
CA LEU A 629 -3.94 -26.05 27.13
C LEU A 629 -3.61 -27.54 27.28
N SER A 630 -4.17 -28.15 28.32
CA SER A 630 -4.23 -29.61 28.45
C SER A 630 -5.15 -30.21 27.38
N GLU A 631 -4.96 -31.48 27.05
CA GLU A 631 -5.79 -32.18 26.05
C GLU A 631 -7.30 -32.10 26.35
N THR A 632 -7.69 -32.22 27.62
CA THR A 632 -9.09 -32.07 28.03
C THR A 632 -9.64 -30.67 27.72
N ARG A 633 -8.84 -29.61 27.92
CA ARG A 633 -9.25 -28.23 27.61
C ARG A 633 -9.26 -27.95 26.12
N LYS A 634 -8.34 -28.56 25.37
CA LYS A 634 -8.34 -28.52 23.89
C LYS A 634 -9.61 -29.12 23.32
N GLN A 635 -10.00 -30.32 23.78
CA GLN A 635 -11.24 -30.98 23.35
C GLN A 635 -12.48 -30.15 23.70
N ALA A 636 -12.54 -29.56 24.89
CA ALA A 636 -13.64 -28.70 25.30
C ALA A 636 -13.74 -27.42 24.41
N LEU A 637 -12.61 -26.79 24.09
CA LEU A 637 -12.60 -25.63 23.19
C LEU A 637 -12.98 -26.01 21.76
N HIS A 638 -12.48 -27.14 21.24
CA HIS A 638 -12.89 -27.67 19.94
C HIS A 638 -14.40 -27.88 19.86
N GLN A 639 -15.03 -28.43 20.91
CA GLN A 639 -16.47 -28.60 20.93
C GLN A 639 -17.23 -27.26 20.91
N ILE A 640 -16.71 -26.23 21.60
CA ILE A 640 -17.29 -24.88 21.58
C ILE A 640 -17.23 -24.28 20.16
N LEU A 641 -16.09 -24.43 19.46
CA LEU A 641 -15.94 -23.96 18.08
C LEU A 641 -16.89 -24.69 17.11
N LYS A 642 -17.02 -26.01 17.26
CA LYS A 642 -17.95 -26.82 16.47
C LYS A 642 -19.41 -26.41 16.68
N THR A 643 -19.82 -26.19 17.94
CA THR A 643 -21.17 -25.71 18.25
C THR A 643 -21.44 -24.30 17.72
N ALA A 644 -20.39 -23.47 17.60
CA ALA A 644 -20.47 -22.16 16.97
C ALA A 644 -20.41 -22.20 15.43
N GLU A 645 -20.34 -23.39 14.83
CA GLU A 645 -20.27 -23.62 13.38
C GLU A 645 -19.01 -23.03 12.72
N LEU A 646 -17.88 -23.04 13.44
CA LEU A 646 -16.60 -22.52 12.95
C LEU A 646 -15.67 -23.60 12.39
N ILE A 647 -15.88 -24.87 12.75
CA ILE A 647 -15.10 -26.05 12.32
C ILE A 647 -15.98 -27.28 12.09
#